data_AF-A0LL67-F1
#
_entry.id   AF-A0LL67-F1
#
_cell.length_a   1.000
_cell.length_b   1.000
_cell.length_c   1.000
_cell.angle_alpha   90.00
_cell.angle_beta   90.00
_cell.angle_gamma   90.00
#
_symmetry.space_group_name_H-M   'P 1'
#
loop_
_entity.id
_entity.type
_entity.pdbx_description
1 polymer ?
#
loop_
_entity_poly.entity_id
_entity_poly.type
_entity_poly.pdbx_seq_one_letter_code
_entity_poly.pdbx_strand_id
1 'polypeptide(L)'
;MNRNIRSDKLIAGLEHTFARDSMPSRNEMRALLRLCADPDAELRERALLCLLHPLTPAGEEIHLRRLLHFLAAAGFETAVLPRPLVQLAFEIAAELRGLPGDARMASRLCGLFRSLARDRAARPFDRRFAVAPFLCMLEGRLQAPGRGSRAVSRRRRLRLLRLRLSVFASSPGWAELTLKDLEPLLPMGDERGRVHSTGRWAACGRLLFYPPAPPRFLPLRLPPMVSVHWGGASGSRLRSMEDLVRLQAEELIGVRELARSVSRKTARVVLSWHNATLAAAGGWAFDDPGRAFSSQPLLEEFYRAVSRRASELERDRELRLGAADLGALREDRIFRPKLIHALVESRFRHAWESAGEQALREEAERWSGLLEDRAPERLAASGKYAWTGAMSPHQRIGAGEIAGWIEKHRESWAPGLFLLAALNGTAQEFMSRGRLEAFVLPWIDKFFISTRREGDLEYLPRLIRWLEKTGPAPLVLLWEDTSHARAPSLQLALEKLRAAGHAVRGIGVFDRAGSHRTVALPVILAEHERTRVFVLRPFDDNHHPVSLERILDTDGPAFLRDYDSSWKDNLSFLYAGTQVFPLLSIQGEMEDFAPWLAFDRIRVPFGAYLRGRLRRAISAGERDAGDSFAERLAVWANLL
;
A
#
# COMPACT_ATOMS: atom_id res chain seq x y z
N MET A 1 -50.01 2.61 10.74
CA MET A 1 -49.80 1.69 9.60
C MET A 1 -50.52 2.24 8.37
N ASN A 2 -49.82 2.92 7.45
CA ASN A 2 -50.23 3.17 6.03
C ASN A 2 -49.24 4.13 5.28
N ARG A 3 -47.94 4.14 5.61
CA ARG A 3 -46.91 4.85 4.82
C ARG A 3 -46.17 3.96 3.80
N ASN A 4 -46.05 2.65 4.05
CA ASN A 4 -45.20 1.76 3.23
C ASN A 4 -45.71 1.57 1.78
N ILE A 5 -47.03 1.48 1.58
CA ILE A 5 -47.63 1.14 0.27
C ILE A 5 -47.37 2.21 -0.82
N ARG A 6 -47.02 3.45 -0.47
CA ARG A 6 -46.66 4.50 -1.46
C ARG A 6 -45.16 4.56 -1.77
N SER A 7 -44.30 4.30 -0.80
CA SER A 7 -42.84 4.32 -1.02
C SER A 7 -42.37 3.10 -1.81
N ASP A 8 -42.92 1.92 -1.54
CA ASP A 8 -42.59 0.70 -2.28
C ASP A 8 -42.97 0.78 -3.75
N LYS A 9 -44.16 1.33 -4.05
CA LYS A 9 -44.62 1.54 -5.44
C LYS A 9 -43.75 2.56 -6.18
N LEU A 10 -43.26 3.58 -5.48
CA LEU A 10 -42.35 4.57 -6.07
C LEU A 10 -41.00 3.91 -6.42
N ILE A 11 -40.40 3.17 -5.50
CA ILE A 11 -39.12 2.49 -5.74
C ILE A 11 -39.25 1.50 -6.90
N ALA A 12 -40.27 0.64 -6.89
CA ALA A 12 -40.49 -0.32 -7.99
C ALA A 12 -40.73 0.36 -9.35
N GLY A 13 -41.47 1.48 -9.37
CA GLY A 13 -41.65 2.28 -10.59
C GLY A 13 -40.35 2.92 -11.10
N LEU A 14 -39.48 3.34 -10.19
CA LEU A 14 -38.17 3.90 -10.51
C LEU A 14 -37.18 2.84 -10.98
N GLU A 15 -37.18 1.66 -10.37
CA GLU A 15 -36.43 0.49 -10.86
C GLU A 15 -36.81 0.17 -12.31
N HIS A 16 -38.10 0.19 -12.64
CA HIS A 16 -38.53 -0.01 -14.02
C HIS A 16 -38.09 1.13 -14.95
N THR A 17 -38.04 2.37 -14.44
CA THR A 17 -37.57 3.54 -15.20
C THR A 17 -36.09 3.39 -15.56
N PHE A 18 -35.25 3.03 -14.58
CA PHE A 18 -33.82 2.83 -14.77
C PHE A 18 -33.51 1.59 -15.62
N ALA A 19 -34.31 0.53 -15.52
CA ALA A 19 -34.20 -0.66 -16.39
C ALA A 19 -34.45 -0.36 -17.87
N ARG A 20 -35.10 0.78 -18.17
CA ARG A 20 -35.29 1.31 -19.54
C ARG A 20 -34.29 2.42 -19.87
N ASP A 21 -33.18 2.52 -19.15
CA ASP A 21 -32.12 3.51 -19.35
C ASP A 21 -32.60 4.97 -19.32
N SER A 22 -33.71 5.23 -18.63
CA SER A 22 -34.34 6.54 -18.55
C SER A 22 -34.11 7.20 -17.19
N MET A 23 -34.04 8.53 -17.16
CA MET A 23 -33.99 9.30 -15.90
C MET A 23 -35.41 9.67 -15.47
N PRO A 24 -35.74 9.58 -14.16
CA PRO A 24 -37.05 9.96 -13.67
C PRO A 24 -37.29 11.46 -13.73
N SER A 25 -38.55 11.88 -13.57
CA SER A 25 -38.88 13.30 -13.49
C SER A 25 -38.23 13.95 -12.26
N ARG A 26 -38.12 15.29 -12.29
CA ARG A 26 -37.55 16.06 -11.17
C ARG A 26 -38.27 15.80 -9.84
N ASN A 27 -39.59 15.59 -9.88
CA ASN A 27 -40.39 15.34 -8.68
C ASN A 27 -40.19 13.93 -8.13
N GLU A 28 -40.14 12.93 -9.01
CA GLU A 28 -39.86 11.54 -8.62
C GLU A 28 -38.44 11.41 -8.06
N MET A 29 -37.44 12.03 -8.70
CA MET A 29 -36.08 12.07 -8.17
C MET A 29 -36.04 12.73 -6.79
N ARG A 30 -36.73 13.87 -6.61
CA ARG A 30 -36.80 14.53 -5.28
C ARG A 30 -37.42 13.62 -4.23
N ALA A 31 -38.43 12.84 -4.58
CA ALA A 31 -39.04 11.88 -3.67
C ALA A 31 -38.06 10.74 -3.32
N LEU A 32 -37.35 10.18 -4.30
CA LEU A 32 -36.31 9.16 -4.09
C LEU A 32 -35.17 9.67 -3.19
N LEU A 33 -34.66 10.89 -3.44
CA LEU A 33 -33.60 11.49 -2.63
C LEU A 33 -34.03 11.67 -1.16
N ARG A 34 -35.30 11.99 -0.90
CA ARG A 34 -35.85 12.05 0.47
C ARG A 34 -35.93 10.68 1.12
N LEU A 35 -36.31 9.63 0.37
CA LEU A 35 -36.33 8.26 0.89
C LEU A 35 -34.92 7.75 1.23
N CYS A 36 -33.89 8.21 0.52
CA CYS A 36 -32.49 7.91 0.85
C CYS A 36 -32.04 8.51 2.20
N ALA A 37 -32.85 9.35 2.84
CA ALA A 37 -32.64 9.89 4.17
C ALA A 37 -33.75 9.49 5.16
N ASP A 38 -34.59 8.50 4.80
CA ASP A 38 -35.68 8.04 5.65
C ASP A 38 -35.11 7.44 6.96
N PRO A 39 -35.76 7.64 8.13
CA PRO A 39 -35.34 7.00 9.38
C PRO A 39 -35.39 5.47 9.32
N ASP A 40 -36.30 4.88 8.53
CA ASP A 40 -36.36 3.44 8.32
C ASP A 40 -35.14 2.95 7.55
N ALA A 41 -34.37 2.04 8.16
CA ALA A 41 -33.11 1.55 7.62
C ALA A 41 -33.28 0.72 6.35
N GLU A 42 -34.29 -0.15 6.30
CA GLU A 42 -34.53 -1.05 5.17
C GLU A 42 -35.02 -0.24 3.96
N LEU A 43 -35.96 0.69 4.19
CA LEU A 43 -36.46 1.56 3.15
C LEU A 43 -35.35 2.48 2.59
N ARG A 44 -34.52 3.03 3.49
CA ARG A 44 -33.38 3.86 3.12
C ARG A 44 -32.36 3.09 2.29
N GLU A 45 -32.01 1.87 2.68
CA GLU A 45 -31.08 1.01 1.94
C GLU A 45 -31.63 0.66 0.56
N ARG A 46 -32.89 0.25 0.46
CA ARG A 46 -33.55 -0.01 -0.84
C ARG A 46 -33.57 1.21 -1.75
N ALA A 47 -33.88 2.39 -1.20
CA ALA A 47 -33.85 3.64 -1.96
C ALA A 47 -32.43 4.00 -2.44
N LEU A 48 -31.41 3.78 -1.60
CA LEU A 48 -30.01 3.98 -1.97
C LEU A 48 -29.54 3.00 -3.06
N LEU A 49 -29.91 1.73 -2.96
CA LEU A 49 -29.62 0.73 -3.99
C LEU A 49 -30.30 1.08 -5.32
N CYS A 50 -31.58 1.46 -5.28
CA CYS A 50 -32.30 1.92 -6.47
C CYS A 50 -31.65 3.16 -7.11
N LEU A 51 -31.13 4.09 -6.30
CA LEU A 51 -30.47 5.30 -6.78
C LEU A 51 -29.06 5.04 -7.34
N LEU A 52 -28.25 4.27 -6.63
CA LEU A 52 -26.80 4.16 -6.88
C LEU A 52 -26.43 2.91 -7.70
N HIS A 53 -27.15 1.80 -7.51
CA HIS A 53 -26.91 0.52 -8.18
C HIS A 53 -28.19 -0.03 -8.82
N PRO A 54 -28.90 0.73 -9.68
CA PRO A 54 -30.08 0.18 -10.35
C PRO A 54 -29.68 -0.89 -11.37
N LEU A 55 -30.63 -1.76 -11.69
CA LEU A 55 -30.53 -2.62 -12.87
C LEU A 55 -30.67 -1.75 -14.13
N THR A 56 -29.57 -1.55 -14.87
CA THR A 56 -29.52 -0.79 -16.12
C THR A 56 -28.81 -1.61 -17.20
N PRO A 57 -29.37 -1.74 -18.42
CA PRO A 57 -28.69 -2.38 -19.55
C PRO A 57 -27.39 -1.67 -19.96
N ALA A 58 -27.32 -0.34 -19.77
CA ALA A 58 -26.14 0.45 -20.10
C ALA A 58 -24.97 0.30 -19.11
N GLY A 59 -25.18 -0.37 -17.98
CA GLY A 59 -24.16 -0.55 -16.94
C GLY A 59 -24.07 0.61 -15.94
N GLU A 60 -23.46 0.32 -14.79
CA GLU A 60 -23.42 1.20 -13.63
C GLU A 60 -22.69 2.51 -13.92
N GLU A 61 -21.56 2.47 -14.64
CA GLU A 61 -20.76 3.66 -14.93
C GLU A 61 -21.54 4.69 -15.76
N ILE A 62 -22.32 4.23 -16.75
CA ILE A 62 -23.15 5.10 -17.59
C ILE A 62 -24.31 5.69 -16.76
N HIS A 63 -24.93 4.89 -15.89
CA HIS A 63 -25.96 5.37 -14.98
C HIS A 63 -25.43 6.46 -14.04
N LEU A 64 -24.30 6.24 -13.37
CA LEU A 64 -23.69 7.23 -12.48
C LEU A 64 -23.37 8.54 -13.21
N ARG A 65 -22.89 8.45 -14.46
CA ARG A 65 -22.67 9.63 -15.32
C ARG A 65 -23.95 10.41 -15.59
N ARG A 66 -25.04 9.71 -15.96
CA ARG A 66 -26.36 10.33 -16.19
C ARG A 66 -26.93 10.93 -14.91
N LEU A 67 -26.79 10.23 -13.78
CA LEU A 67 -27.25 10.69 -12.48
C LEU A 67 -26.55 11.99 -12.07
N LEU A 68 -25.21 12.05 -12.12
CA LEU A 68 -24.48 13.28 -11.80
C LEU A 68 -24.84 14.43 -12.75
N HIS A 69 -25.00 14.15 -14.05
CA HIS A 69 -25.45 15.15 -15.01
C HIS A 69 -26.84 15.70 -14.66
N PHE A 70 -27.79 14.81 -14.36
CA PHE A 70 -29.15 15.15 -13.99
C PHE A 70 -29.18 16.02 -12.72
N LEU A 71 -28.45 15.62 -11.68
CA LEU A 71 -28.39 16.35 -10.41
C LEU A 71 -27.79 17.75 -10.60
N ALA A 72 -26.71 17.85 -11.38
CA ALA A 72 -26.05 19.11 -11.68
C ALA A 72 -26.92 20.04 -12.53
N ALA A 73 -27.75 19.50 -13.43
CA ALA A 73 -28.68 20.26 -14.26
C ALA A 73 -29.96 20.68 -13.50
N ALA A 74 -30.49 19.80 -12.65
CA ALA A 74 -31.73 20.03 -11.90
C ALA A 74 -31.57 21.00 -10.72
N GLY A 75 -30.33 21.24 -10.27
CA GLY A 75 -30.01 22.24 -9.24
C GLY A 75 -30.74 21.98 -7.92
N PHE A 76 -30.69 20.75 -7.42
CA PHE A 76 -31.24 20.42 -6.10
C PHE A 76 -30.45 21.11 -4.98
N GLU A 77 -31.13 21.43 -3.89
CA GLU A 77 -30.50 21.90 -2.67
C GLU A 77 -29.62 20.80 -2.07
N THR A 78 -28.43 21.17 -1.58
CA THR A 78 -27.47 20.19 -1.02
C THR A 78 -28.03 19.43 0.18
N ALA A 79 -28.90 20.06 0.96
CA ALA A 79 -29.55 19.46 2.13
C ALA A 79 -30.44 18.25 1.79
N VAL A 80 -30.85 18.10 0.53
CA VAL A 80 -31.69 16.97 0.08
C VAL A 80 -30.85 15.84 -0.51
N LEU A 81 -29.55 16.05 -0.73
CA LEU A 81 -28.68 15.02 -1.29
C LEU A 81 -28.23 14.03 -0.19
N PRO A 82 -28.45 12.72 -0.37
CA PRO A 82 -28.01 11.73 0.59
C PRO A 82 -26.48 11.67 0.65
N ARG A 83 -25.95 11.46 1.86
CA ARG A 83 -24.50 11.43 2.12
C ARG A 83 -23.74 10.42 1.23
N PRO A 84 -24.21 9.18 0.99
CA PRO A 84 -23.53 8.25 0.09
C PRO A 84 -23.38 8.79 -1.34
N LEU A 85 -24.39 9.45 -1.89
CA LEU A 85 -24.32 10.07 -3.22
C LEU A 85 -23.30 11.21 -3.27
N VAL A 86 -23.25 12.04 -2.22
CA VAL A 86 -22.26 13.11 -2.10
C VAL A 86 -20.85 12.52 -2.07
N GLN A 87 -20.61 11.50 -1.23
CA GLN A 87 -19.33 10.81 -1.12
C GLN A 87 -18.92 10.18 -2.47
N LEU A 88 -19.85 9.50 -3.14
CA LEU A 88 -19.61 8.92 -4.45
C LEU A 88 -19.20 9.98 -5.50
N ALA A 89 -19.85 11.16 -5.49
CA ALA A 89 -19.47 12.25 -6.39
C ALA A 89 -18.04 12.74 -6.14
N PHE A 90 -17.61 12.80 -4.87
CA PHE A 90 -16.22 13.09 -4.52
C PHE A 90 -15.26 12.01 -5.00
N GLU A 91 -15.60 10.74 -4.78
CA GLU A 91 -14.76 9.62 -5.21
C GLU A 91 -14.63 9.58 -6.74
N ILE A 92 -15.70 9.81 -7.50
CA ILE A 92 -15.66 9.90 -8.95
C ILE A 92 -14.71 11.03 -9.39
N ALA A 93 -14.87 12.25 -8.85
CA ALA A 93 -14.01 13.38 -9.24
C ALA A 93 -12.53 13.17 -8.84
N ALA A 94 -12.28 12.52 -7.70
CA ALA A 94 -10.94 12.15 -7.27
C ALA A 94 -10.33 11.08 -8.19
N GLU A 95 -11.11 10.06 -8.57
CA GLU A 95 -10.69 9.00 -9.47
C GLU A 95 -10.37 9.55 -10.87
N LEU A 96 -11.23 10.40 -11.42
CA LEU A 96 -11.00 11.02 -12.73
C LEU A 96 -9.84 12.03 -12.74
N ARG A 97 -9.31 12.42 -11.57
CA ARG A 97 -8.35 13.53 -11.41
C ARG A 97 -8.84 14.83 -12.06
N GLY A 98 -10.16 15.01 -12.15
CA GLY A 98 -10.81 16.10 -12.86
C GLY A 98 -12.33 16.06 -12.71
N LEU A 99 -12.99 17.09 -13.24
CA LEU A 99 -14.45 17.12 -13.25
C LEU A 99 -14.97 16.40 -14.50
N PRO A 100 -15.93 15.48 -14.36
CA PRO A 100 -16.43 14.71 -15.49
C PRO A 100 -17.22 15.56 -16.50
N GLY A 101 -17.20 15.10 -17.76
CA GLY A 101 -18.03 15.61 -18.86
C GLY A 101 -17.48 16.83 -19.58
N ASP A 102 -18.33 17.46 -20.38
CA ASP A 102 -17.98 18.68 -21.13
C ASP A 102 -17.80 19.92 -20.22
N ALA A 103 -17.33 21.03 -20.80
CA ALA A 103 -17.11 22.27 -20.06
C ALA A 103 -18.38 22.78 -19.33
N ARG A 104 -19.57 22.51 -19.88
CA ARG A 104 -20.85 22.94 -19.28
C ARG A 104 -21.18 22.10 -18.05
N MET A 105 -21.01 20.78 -18.14
CA MET A 105 -21.17 19.85 -17.02
C MET A 105 -20.15 20.13 -15.92
N ALA A 106 -18.88 20.30 -16.27
CA ALA A 106 -17.83 20.67 -15.33
C ALA A 106 -18.14 21.98 -14.58
N SER A 107 -18.70 22.99 -15.27
CA SER A 107 -19.14 24.25 -14.66
C SER A 107 -20.29 24.05 -13.65
N ARG A 108 -21.27 23.19 -13.98
CA ARG A 108 -22.38 22.87 -13.07
C ARG A 108 -21.91 22.08 -11.86
N LEU A 109 -21.05 21.08 -12.05
CA LEU A 109 -20.44 20.31 -10.97
C LEU A 109 -19.56 21.19 -10.08
N CYS A 110 -18.80 22.14 -10.66
CA CYS A 110 -18.12 23.20 -9.89
C CYS A 110 -19.09 23.97 -8.99
N GLY A 111 -20.30 24.28 -9.48
CA GLY A 111 -21.36 24.92 -8.68
C GLY A 111 -21.81 24.05 -7.51
N LEU A 112 -22.12 22.78 -7.78
CA LEU A 112 -22.53 21.80 -6.78
C LEU A 112 -21.45 21.61 -5.70
N PHE A 113 -20.21 21.35 -6.10
CA PHE A 113 -19.08 21.16 -5.19
C PHE A 113 -18.81 22.40 -4.34
N ARG A 114 -18.93 23.62 -4.90
CA ARG A 114 -18.84 24.87 -4.11
C ARG A 114 -19.95 24.98 -3.06
N SER A 115 -21.16 24.52 -3.38
CA SER A 115 -22.27 24.47 -2.43
C SER A 115 -22.03 23.42 -1.33
N LEU A 116 -21.65 22.20 -1.71
CA LEU A 116 -21.32 21.10 -0.80
C LEU A 116 -20.16 21.45 0.13
N ALA A 117 -19.18 22.21 -0.35
CA ALA A 117 -18.08 22.66 0.50
C ALA A 117 -18.59 23.53 1.68
N ARG A 118 -19.71 24.24 1.55
CA ARG A 118 -20.28 25.02 2.65
C ARG A 118 -21.09 24.18 3.64
N ASP A 119 -21.46 22.98 3.23
CA ASP A 119 -22.23 22.02 4.01
C ASP A 119 -21.32 21.21 4.94
N ARG A 120 -21.70 21.09 6.22
CA ARG A 120 -20.93 20.33 7.22
C ARG A 120 -21.09 18.82 7.04
N ALA A 121 -22.18 18.38 6.42
CA ALA A 121 -22.47 16.96 6.23
C ALA A 121 -21.59 16.31 5.15
N ALA A 122 -21.06 17.09 4.21
CA ALA A 122 -20.33 16.60 3.05
C ALA A 122 -18.91 16.06 3.36
N ARG A 123 -18.36 16.38 4.55
CA ARG A 123 -17.01 16.03 5.06
C ARG A 123 -15.97 15.63 3.99
N PRO A 124 -15.67 16.49 3.00
CA PRO A 124 -14.79 16.12 1.88
C PRO A 124 -13.31 16.05 2.26
N PHE A 125 -12.99 16.34 3.52
CA PHE A 125 -11.65 16.35 4.11
C PHE A 125 -11.34 15.09 4.92
N ASP A 126 -12.35 14.21 5.13
CA ASP A 126 -12.16 12.98 5.90
C ASP A 126 -11.26 11.97 5.16
N ARG A 127 -11.15 12.09 3.83
CA ARG A 127 -10.30 11.26 2.96
C ARG A 127 -9.19 12.09 2.28
N ARG A 128 -8.07 11.44 1.98
CA ARG A 128 -6.92 11.99 1.23
C ARG A 128 -7.12 12.05 -0.28
N PHE A 129 -8.16 12.73 -0.74
CA PHE A 129 -8.31 13.00 -2.18
C PHE A 129 -7.27 14.01 -2.66
N ALA A 130 -6.71 13.79 -3.87
CA ALA A 130 -5.84 14.76 -4.53
C ALA A 130 -6.51 16.14 -4.58
N VAL A 131 -5.74 17.22 -4.38
CA VAL A 131 -6.32 18.58 -4.35
C VAL A 131 -6.79 19.05 -5.73
N ALA A 132 -6.13 18.62 -6.80
CA ALA A 132 -6.31 19.17 -8.15
C ALA A 132 -7.78 19.21 -8.64
N PRO A 133 -8.60 18.14 -8.49
CA PRO A 133 -9.99 18.12 -8.96
C PRO A 133 -10.90 19.09 -8.18
N PHE A 134 -10.52 19.43 -6.95
CA PHE A 134 -11.35 20.18 -6.00
C PHE A 134 -10.90 21.63 -5.80
N LEU A 135 -10.03 22.15 -6.67
CA LEU A 135 -9.58 23.54 -6.61
C LEU A 135 -10.74 24.55 -6.63
N CYS A 136 -11.84 24.24 -7.32
CA CYS A 136 -13.05 25.07 -7.37
C CYS A 136 -13.78 25.16 -6.00
N MET A 137 -13.73 24.10 -5.19
CA MET A 137 -14.30 24.10 -3.84
C MET A 137 -13.55 24.99 -2.88
N LEU A 138 -12.22 24.95 -2.98
CA LEU A 138 -11.36 25.82 -2.18
C LEU A 138 -11.72 27.29 -2.42
N GLU A 139 -12.04 27.70 -3.66
CA GLU A 139 -12.56 29.05 -3.91
C GLU A 139 -13.84 29.35 -3.14
N GLY A 140 -14.80 28.42 -3.16
CA GLY A 140 -16.13 28.59 -2.56
C GLY A 140 -16.12 28.72 -1.03
N ARG A 141 -15.22 28.01 -0.34
CA ARG A 141 -15.00 28.13 1.12
C ARG A 141 -14.28 29.40 1.53
N LEU A 142 -13.46 29.95 0.62
CA LEU A 142 -12.52 31.00 0.97
C LEU A 142 -13.00 32.40 0.55
N GLN A 143 -14.07 32.49 -0.24
CA GLN A 143 -14.92 33.67 -0.37
C GLN A 143 -15.77 33.89 0.89
N ALA A 144 -15.12 34.17 2.03
CA ALA A 144 -15.85 34.69 3.18
C ALA A 144 -16.32 36.13 2.87
N PRO A 145 -17.57 36.49 3.18
CA PRO A 145 -18.04 37.87 3.03
C PRO A 145 -17.32 38.75 4.06
N GLY A 146 -16.48 39.65 3.58
CA GLY A 146 -15.81 40.65 4.41
C GLY A 146 -15.14 41.70 3.52
N ARG A 147 -15.62 42.96 3.59
CA ARG A 147 -14.98 44.10 2.94
C ARG A 147 -13.82 44.58 3.83
N GLY A 148 -12.59 44.62 3.30
CA GLY A 148 -11.41 45.15 4.01
C GLY A 148 -10.06 44.53 3.59
N SER A 149 -8.94 45.11 4.06
CA SER A 149 -7.55 44.71 3.73
C SER A 149 -7.22 43.24 4.04
N ARG A 150 -7.92 42.65 5.02
CA ARG A 150 -7.80 41.24 5.42
C ARG A 150 -8.28 40.27 4.33
N ALA A 151 -9.28 40.66 3.53
CA ALA A 151 -9.75 39.87 2.38
C ALA A 151 -8.72 39.86 1.24
N VAL A 152 -7.99 40.97 1.04
CA VAL A 152 -6.94 41.08 0.02
C VAL A 152 -5.74 40.18 0.35
N SER A 153 -5.28 40.18 1.61
CA SER A 153 -4.19 39.30 2.07
C SER A 153 -4.55 37.81 1.95
N ARG A 154 -5.80 37.46 2.28
CA ARG A 154 -6.31 36.09 2.12
C ARG A 154 -6.36 35.68 0.64
N ARG A 155 -6.92 36.52 -0.25
CA ARG A 155 -6.93 36.27 -1.70
C ARG A 155 -5.53 36.11 -2.28
N ARG A 156 -4.55 36.91 -1.83
CA ARG A 156 -3.14 36.78 -2.26
C ARG A 156 -2.53 35.44 -1.83
N ARG A 157 -2.71 35.02 -0.58
CA ARG A 157 -2.24 33.70 -0.10
C ARG A 157 -2.85 32.55 -0.88
N LEU A 158 -4.12 32.67 -1.27
CA LEU A 158 -4.82 31.65 -2.06
C LEU A 158 -4.37 31.61 -3.51
N ARG A 159 -4.12 32.76 -4.13
CA ARG A 159 -3.48 32.82 -5.45
C ARG A 159 -2.11 32.13 -5.41
N LEU A 160 -1.32 32.37 -4.36
CA LEU A 160 -0.03 31.70 -4.17
C LEU A 160 -0.18 30.20 -3.90
N LEU A 161 -1.16 29.80 -3.09
CA LEU A 161 -1.50 28.39 -2.85
C LEU A 161 -1.82 27.69 -4.17
N ARG A 162 -2.66 28.30 -5.01
CA ARG A 162 -3.02 27.75 -6.33
C ARG A 162 -1.83 27.63 -7.26
N LEU A 163 -1.03 28.70 -7.38
CA LEU A 163 0.19 28.69 -8.18
C LEU A 163 1.18 27.62 -7.72
N ARG A 164 1.22 27.33 -6.40
CA ARG A 164 2.05 26.24 -5.88
C ARG A 164 1.44 24.87 -6.13
N LEU A 165 0.13 24.71 -5.93
CA LEU A 165 -0.55 23.43 -6.17
C LEU A 165 -0.42 22.96 -7.62
N SER A 166 -0.43 23.88 -8.59
CA SER A 166 -0.17 23.53 -10.00
C SER A 166 1.25 23.01 -10.25
N VAL A 167 2.24 23.45 -9.46
CA VAL A 167 3.62 22.92 -9.53
C VAL A 167 3.70 21.51 -8.95
N PHE A 168 2.90 21.20 -7.93
CA PHE A 168 2.90 19.89 -7.28
C PHE A 168 1.98 18.85 -7.95
N ALA A 169 1.17 19.24 -8.95
CA ALA A 169 0.29 18.32 -9.69
C ALA A 169 1.06 17.21 -10.44
N SER A 170 2.33 17.44 -10.75
CA SER A 170 3.24 16.48 -11.40
C SER A 170 4.16 15.74 -10.42
N SER A 171 3.91 15.82 -9.11
CA SER A 171 4.72 15.11 -8.12
C SER A 171 4.40 13.61 -8.11
N PRO A 172 5.34 12.75 -7.67
CA PRO A 172 5.04 11.34 -7.39
C PRO A 172 3.83 11.21 -6.46
N GLY A 173 3.03 10.14 -6.59
CA GLY A 173 1.79 9.97 -5.82
C GLY A 173 1.96 10.12 -4.30
N TRP A 174 3.10 9.67 -3.73
CA TRP A 174 3.40 9.86 -2.30
C TRP A 174 3.63 11.32 -1.88
N ALA A 175 3.97 12.21 -2.81
CA ALA A 175 4.22 13.63 -2.56
C ALA A 175 3.08 14.53 -3.05
N GLU A 176 2.06 13.98 -3.71
CA GLU A 176 0.88 14.72 -4.15
C GLU A 176 0.11 15.22 -2.92
N LEU A 177 -0.24 16.51 -2.92
CA LEU A 177 -0.99 17.11 -1.81
C LEU A 177 -2.46 16.72 -1.89
N THR A 178 -3.04 16.47 -0.72
CA THR A 178 -4.43 16.04 -0.57
C THR A 178 -5.29 17.08 0.13
N LEU A 179 -6.62 16.97 0.01
CA LEU A 179 -7.55 17.85 0.71
C LEU A 179 -7.30 17.84 2.23
N LYS A 180 -7.05 16.66 2.80
CA LYS A 180 -6.73 16.48 4.22
C LYS A 180 -5.45 17.21 4.65
N ASP A 181 -4.42 17.26 3.79
CA ASP A 181 -3.20 18.03 4.07
C ASP A 181 -3.47 19.55 4.16
N LEU A 182 -4.50 20.03 3.45
CA LEU A 182 -4.90 21.43 3.47
C LEU A 182 -5.86 21.76 4.61
N GLU A 183 -6.49 20.78 5.25
CA GLU A 183 -7.48 20.98 6.32
C GLU A 183 -6.99 21.95 7.42
N PRO A 184 -5.75 21.85 7.95
CA PRO A 184 -5.25 22.77 8.98
C PRO A 184 -5.14 24.24 8.51
N LEU A 185 -5.18 24.49 7.20
CA LEU A 185 -5.06 25.80 6.57
C LEU A 185 -6.42 26.42 6.23
N LEU A 186 -7.49 25.63 6.32
CA LEU A 186 -8.84 26.01 5.93
C LEU A 186 -9.72 26.30 7.16
N PRO A 187 -10.61 27.30 7.08
CA PRO A 187 -11.59 27.53 8.14
C PRO A 187 -12.61 26.37 8.14
N MET A 188 -12.61 25.53 9.18
CA MET A 188 -13.62 24.49 9.35
C MET A 188 -14.74 25.02 10.26
N GLY A 189 -15.94 25.24 9.72
CA GLY A 189 -17.15 25.55 10.52
C GLY A 189 -17.38 27.02 10.91
N ASP A 190 -18.24 27.24 11.92
CA ASP A 190 -18.74 28.55 12.43
C ASP A 190 -17.68 29.47 13.04
N GLU A 191 -16.39 29.22 12.83
CA GLU A 191 -15.32 30.15 13.14
C GLU A 191 -15.29 31.36 12.17
N ARG A 192 -16.46 31.98 11.95
CA ARG A 192 -16.62 33.30 11.35
C ARG A 192 -15.94 34.32 12.27
N GLY A 193 -14.62 34.48 12.14
CA GLY A 193 -13.88 35.55 12.79
C GLY A 193 -12.53 35.18 13.41
N ARG A 194 -12.21 33.89 13.60
CA ARG A 194 -10.86 33.52 14.05
C ARG A 194 -9.91 33.54 12.87
N VAL A 195 -9.24 34.68 12.72
CA VAL A 195 -8.09 34.84 11.84
C VAL A 195 -7.07 33.77 12.23
N HIS A 196 -6.80 32.80 11.36
CA HIS A 196 -5.59 32.00 11.52
C HIS A 196 -4.42 32.97 11.55
N SER A 197 -3.71 33.00 12.68
CA SER A 197 -2.51 33.81 12.82
C SER A 197 -1.57 33.51 11.65
N THR A 198 -0.86 34.53 11.17
CA THR A 198 0.31 34.38 10.30
C THR A 198 1.20 33.20 10.72
N GLY A 199 1.25 32.92 12.02
CA GLY A 199 1.91 31.77 12.64
C GLY A 199 1.45 30.40 12.10
N ARG A 200 0.15 30.10 11.96
CA ARG A 200 -0.29 28.77 11.47
C ARG A 200 0.10 28.50 10.01
N TRP A 201 0.01 29.51 9.15
CA TRP A 201 0.48 29.37 7.76
C TRP A 201 1.99 29.21 7.69
N ALA A 202 2.73 29.93 8.54
CA ALA A 202 4.18 29.78 8.65
C ALA A 202 4.58 28.40 9.20
N ALA A 203 3.82 27.87 10.16
CA ALA A 203 4.09 26.61 10.84
C ALA A 203 3.72 25.38 10.01
N CYS A 204 2.55 25.37 9.37
CA CYS A 204 2.05 24.20 8.62
C CYS A 204 2.13 24.41 7.11
N GLY A 205 1.70 25.57 6.63
CA GLY A 205 1.56 25.83 5.19
C GLY A 205 2.87 25.84 4.43
N ARG A 206 3.97 26.31 5.04
CA ARG A 206 5.30 26.29 4.39
C ARG A 206 5.81 24.87 4.15
N LEU A 207 5.51 23.94 5.06
CA LEU A 207 6.02 22.56 5.04
C LEU A 207 5.40 21.73 3.91
N LEU A 208 4.11 21.98 3.60
CA LEU A 208 3.40 21.31 2.50
C LEU A 208 4.07 21.52 1.13
N PHE A 209 4.78 22.63 0.96
CA PHE A 209 5.42 23.01 -0.30
C PHE A 209 6.92 22.80 -0.31
N TYR A 210 7.46 22.02 0.62
CA TYR A 210 8.83 21.56 0.50
C TYR A 210 8.96 20.61 -0.71
N PRO A 211 10.04 20.73 -1.49
CA PRO A 211 10.26 19.86 -2.64
C PRO A 211 10.38 18.40 -2.19
N PRO A 212 9.81 17.45 -2.97
CA PRO A 212 10.03 16.04 -2.71
C PRO A 212 11.50 15.69 -2.98
N ALA A 213 12.14 15.00 -2.02
CA ALA A 213 13.46 14.42 -2.20
C ALA A 213 13.31 12.96 -2.68
N PRO A 214 14.16 12.49 -3.61
CA PRO A 214 14.12 11.10 -4.02
C PRO A 214 14.51 10.17 -2.85
N PRO A 215 13.88 8.99 -2.71
CA PRO A 215 14.12 8.08 -1.59
C PRO A 215 15.58 7.63 -1.43
N ARG A 216 16.36 7.64 -2.51
CA ARG A 216 17.78 7.24 -2.51
C ARG A 216 18.72 8.31 -1.96
N PHE A 217 18.28 9.56 -1.86
CA PHE A 217 19.09 10.70 -1.43
C PHE A 217 18.64 11.23 -0.07
N LEU A 218 18.22 10.33 0.83
CA LEU A 218 17.89 10.71 2.19
C LEU A 218 19.13 11.23 2.93
N PRO A 219 18.98 12.25 3.79
CA PRO A 219 20.09 12.75 4.60
C PRO A 219 20.76 11.66 5.45
N LEU A 220 22.09 11.78 5.59
CA LEU A 220 22.91 10.89 6.43
C LEU A 220 22.43 10.85 7.89
N ARG A 221 21.81 11.92 8.39
CA ARG A 221 21.15 11.96 9.69
C ARG A 221 19.68 12.27 9.51
N LEU A 222 18.84 11.33 9.93
CA LEU A 222 17.39 11.45 9.86
C LEU A 222 16.93 11.89 11.24
N PRO A 223 16.17 13.00 11.35
CA PRO A 223 15.68 13.48 12.63
C PRO A 223 14.72 12.49 13.29
N PRO A 224 14.56 12.49 14.63
CA PRO A 224 13.56 11.69 15.31
C PRO A 224 12.13 12.13 14.95
N MET A 225 11.11 11.27 15.14
CA MET A 225 9.73 11.55 14.76
C MET A 225 9.18 12.81 15.44
N VAL A 226 9.59 13.07 16.68
CA VAL A 226 9.19 14.26 17.45
C VAL A 226 9.66 15.58 16.84
N SER A 227 10.63 15.54 15.91
CA SER A 227 11.23 16.70 15.25
C SER A 227 10.79 16.86 13.79
N VAL A 228 9.92 15.98 13.28
CA VAL A 228 9.41 16.06 11.90
C VAL A 228 7.96 16.51 11.86
N HIS A 229 7.53 17.00 10.70
CA HIS A 229 6.12 17.21 10.43
C HIS A 229 5.54 16.00 9.69
N TRP A 230 4.49 15.42 10.26
CA TRP A 230 3.75 14.29 9.68
C TRP A 230 2.26 14.59 9.66
N GLY A 231 1.71 15.01 8.51
CA GLY A 231 0.26 15.14 8.32
C GLY A 231 -0.49 15.96 9.39
N GLY A 232 0.16 16.92 10.06
CA GLY A 232 -0.43 17.66 11.17
C GLY A 232 -0.59 16.90 12.49
N ALA A 233 0.05 15.73 12.64
CA ALA A 233 0.05 14.93 13.86
C ALA A 233 0.52 15.76 15.07
N SER A 234 -0.13 15.56 16.22
CA SER A 234 0.22 16.20 17.47
C SER A 234 1.56 15.68 18.02
N GLY A 235 2.18 16.44 18.91
CA GLY A 235 3.41 15.99 19.58
C GLY A 235 3.24 14.69 20.38
N SER A 236 2.03 14.37 20.87
CA SER A 236 1.75 13.07 21.51
C SER A 236 1.78 11.93 20.50
N ARG A 237 1.08 12.06 19.35
CA ARG A 237 1.10 11.06 18.28
C ARG A 237 2.52 10.83 17.76
N LEU A 238 3.32 11.89 17.60
CA LEU A 238 4.72 11.77 17.17
C LEU A 238 5.58 11.02 18.19
N ARG A 239 5.36 11.20 19.50
CA ARG A 239 6.04 10.43 20.55
C ARG A 239 5.62 8.96 20.54
N SER A 240 4.33 8.67 20.45
CA SER A 240 3.85 7.28 20.35
C SER A 240 4.41 6.58 19.13
N MET A 241 4.51 7.27 17.98
CA MET A 241 5.15 6.72 16.79
C MET A 241 6.66 6.50 16.99
N GLU A 242 7.36 7.40 17.69
CA GLU A 242 8.77 7.21 18.06
C GLU A 242 8.97 5.97 18.95
N ASP A 243 8.09 5.75 19.92
CA ASP A 243 8.11 4.58 20.80
C ASP A 243 7.85 3.29 20.02
N LEU A 244 6.90 3.30 19.08
CA LEU A 244 6.66 2.17 18.15
C LEU A 244 7.90 1.86 17.30
N VAL A 245 8.58 2.89 16.79
CA VAL A 245 9.84 2.71 16.01
C VAL A 245 10.92 2.07 16.87
N ARG A 246 11.03 2.45 18.14
CA ARG A 246 11.98 1.84 19.09
C ARG A 246 11.66 0.36 19.34
N LEU A 247 10.41 0.04 19.67
CA LEU A 247 9.96 -1.34 19.91
C LEU A 247 10.15 -2.21 18.67
N GLN A 248 9.83 -1.69 17.48
CA GLN A 248 10.09 -2.36 16.22
C GLN A 248 11.60 -2.60 16.01
N ALA A 249 12.47 -1.65 16.36
CA ALA A 249 13.91 -1.86 16.29
C ALA A 249 14.39 -3.00 17.22
N GLU A 250 13.85 -3.08 18.45
CA GLU A 250 14.13 -4.17 19.40
C GLU A 250 13.69 -5.53 18.84
N GLU A 251 12.48 -5.63 18.28
CA GLU A 251 11.98 -6.82 17.58
C GLU A 251 12.94 -7.24 16.45
N LEU A 252 13.39 -6.28 15.64
CA LEU A 252 14.26 -6.53 14.49
C LEU A 252 15.68 -6.96 14.92
N ILE A 253 16.19 -6.45 16.04
CA ILE A 253 17.42 -6.96 16.65
C ILE A 253 17.26 -8.45 16.99
N GLY A 254 16.14 -8.82 17.64
CA GLY A 254 15.84 -10.22 17.97
C GLY A 254 15.72 -11.12 16.73
N VAL A 255 15.08 -10.64 15.66
CA VAL A 255 15.02 -11.33 14.35
C VAL A 255 16.42 -11.61 13.80
N ARG A 256 17.30 -10.59 13.78
CA ARG A 256 18.69 -10.73 13.32
C ARG A 256 19.48 -11.71 14.18
N GLU A 257 19.37 -11.60 15.50
CA GLU A 257 20.09 -12.44 16.46
C GLU A 257 19.67 -13.90 16.40
N LEU A 258 18.37 -14.17 16.24
CA LEU A 258 17.88 -15.54 16.05
C LEU A 258 18.48 -16.14 14.78
N ALA A 259 18.39 -15.44 13.64
CA ALA A 259 18.91 -15.95 12.37
C ALA A 259 20.43 -16.21 12.41
N ARG A 260 21.20 -15.29 13.01
CA ARG A 260 22.64 -15.47 13.22
C ARG A 260 22.95 -16.65 14.14
N SER A 261 22.21 -16.78 15.24
CA SER A 261 22.40 -17.87 16.21
C SER A 261 22.08 -19.23 15.60
N VAL A 262 21.02 -19.31 14.80
CA VAL A 262 20.67 -20.52 14.04
C VAL A 262 21.79 -20.86 13.06
N SER A 263 22.26 -19.91 12.25
CA SER A 263 23.33 -20.16 11.27
C SER A 263 24.60 -20.69 11.93
N ARG A 264 25.04 -20.00 13.00
CA ARG A 264 26.22 -20.40 13.78
C ARG A 264 26.09 -21.80 14.37
N LYS A 265 25.00 -22.06 15.09
CA LYS A 265 24.84 -23.31 15.87
C LYS A 265 24.53 -24.54 14.99
N THR A 266 23.90 -24.33 13.83
CA THR A 266 23.64 -25.41 12.87
C THR A 266 24.77 -25.58 11.85
N ALA A 267 25.76 -24.67 11.84
CA ALA A 267 26.80 -24.58 10.80
C ALA A 267 26.24 -24.52 9.37
N ARG A 268 25.04 -23.96 9.20
CA ARG A 268 24.37 -23.81 7.91
C ARG A 268 24.17 -22.34 7.56
N VAL A 269 24.21 -22.05 6.27
CA VAL A 269 23.73 -20.76 5.76
C VAL A 269 22.23 -20.64 6.06
N VAL A 270 21.81 -19.48 6.56
CA VAL A 270 20.40 -19.18 6.81
C VAL A 270 19.88 -18.21 5.76
N LEU A 271 18.78 -18.58 5.10
CA LEU A 271 17.98 -17.66 4.30
C LEU A 271 16.88 -17.07 5.20
N SER A 272 17.04 -15.83 5.62
CA SER A 272 16.03 -15.09 6.39
C SER A 272 15.06 -14.42 5.43
N TRP A 273 13.89 -15.01 5.26
CA TRP A 273 12.94 -14.67 4.23
C TRP A 273 11.69 -14.00 4.82
N HIS A 274 11.33 -12.82 4.35
CA HIS A 274 10.33 -11.95 5.00
C HIS A 274 9.16 -11.65 4.07
N ASN A 275 7.92 -11.89 4.51
CA ASN A 275 6.75 -11.63 3.65
C ASN A 275 6.60 -10.13 3.40
N ALA A 276 6.29 -9.75 2.16
CA ALA A 276 6.05 -8.37 1.74
C ALA A 276 4.67 -7.84 2.20
N THR A 277 4.53 -7.76 3.53
CA THR A 277 3.41 -7.26 4.35
C THR A 277 4.01 -6.85 5.70
N LEU A 278 3.27 -7.09 6.79
CA LEU A 278 3.65 -6.94 8.19
C LEU A 278 5.10 -7.35 8.53
N ALA A 279 5.59 -8.46 7.96
CA ALA A 279 6.92 -9.00 8.27
C ALA A 279 8.07 -8.37 7.47
N ALA A 280 7.78 -7.54 6.47
CA ALA A 280 8.80 -7.04 5.53
C ALA A 280 9.91 -6.23 6.23
N ALA A 281 9.56 -5.48 7.27
CA ALA A 281 10.54 -4.73 8.06
C ALA A 281 11.63 -5.64 8.67
N GLY A 282 11.30 -6.92 8.89
CA GLY A 282 12.24 -7.99 9.25
C GLY A 282 13.50 -8.02 8.40
N GLY A 283 13.36 -7.87 7.08
CA GLY A 283 14.50 -7.92 6.16
C GLY A 283 15.42 -6.69 6.27
N TRP A 284 14.91 -5.57 6.80
CA TRP A 284 15.72 -4.38 7.02
C TRP A 284 16.64 -4.49 8.24
N ALA A 285 16.46 -5.51 9.09
CA ALA A 285 17.29 -5.75 10.26
C ALA A 285 18.73 -6.12 9.92
N PHE A 286 18.96 -6.62 8.71
CA PHE A 286 20.23 -7.23 8.34
C PHE A 286 21.21 -6.22 7.77
N ASP A 287 22.44 -6.37 8.25
CA ASP A 287 23.62 -5.70 7.73
C ASP A 287 23.96 -6.18 6.32
N ASP A 288 24.87 -5.46 5.69
CA ASP A 288 25.51 -5.91 4.46
C ASP A 288 26.21 -7.27 4.69
N PRO A 289 26.00 -8.30 3.85
CA PRO A 289 26.70 -9.58 3.98
C PRO A 289 28.23 -9.46 4.00
N GLY A 290 28.79 -8.41 3.39
CA GLY A 290 30.23 -8.13 3.43
C GLY A 290 30.77 -7.92 4.85
N ARG A 291 29.92 -7.52 5.82
CA ARG A 291 30.31 -7.35 7.23
C ARG A 291 30.54 -8.67 7.98
N ALA A 292 30.18 -9.80 7.39
CA ALA A 292 30.49 -11.11 7.98
C ALA A 292 31.99 -11.45 7.92
N PHE A 293 32.77 -10.70 7.13
CA PHE A 293 34.18 -10.99 6.85
C PHE A 293 35.10 -10.14 7.71
N SER A 294 36.18 -10.75 8.21
CA SER A 294 37.17 -10.10 9.08
C SER A 294 38.20 -9.26 8.32
N SER A 295 38.29 -9.40 6.99
CA SER A 295 39.24 -8.65 6.17
C SER A 295 38.76 -8.48 4.73
N GLN A 296 39.19 -7.38 4.10
CA GLN A 296 38.88 -7.04 2.71
C GLN A 296 39.37 -8.11 1.69
N PRO A 297 40.60 -8.67 1.79
CA PRO A 297 41.05 -9.70 0.85
C PRO A 297 40.19 -10.97 0.88
N LEU A 298 39.71 -11.36 2.07
CA LEU A 298 38.82 -12.51 2.23
C LEU A 298 37.45 -12.26 1.56
N LEU A 299 36.92 -11.05 1.72
CA LEU A 299 35.68 -10.62 1.06
C LEU A 299 35.81 -10.63 -0.47
N GLU A 300 36.92 -10.12 -1.00
CA GLU A 300 37.18 -10.11 -2.45
C GLU A 300 37.38 -11.51 -3.03
N GLU A 301 38.04 -12.41 -2.28
CA GLU A 301 38.10 -13.82 -2.65
C GLU A 301 36.72 -14.46 -2.69
N PHE A 302 35.89 -14.20 -1.66
CA PHE A 302 34.52 -14.67 -1.60
C PHE A 302 33.68 -14.17 -2.78
N TYR A 303 33.70 -12.87 -3.08
CA TYR A 303 32.95 -12.30 -4.21
C TYR A 303 33.42 -12.85 -5.57
N ARG A 304 34.71 -13.12 -5.76
CA ARG A 304 35.22 -13.77 -6.97
C ARG A 304 34.70 -15.20 -7.09
N ALA A 305 34.69 -15.95 -5.98
CA ALA A 305 34.16 -17.31 -5.95
C ALA A 305 32.64 -17.34 -6.22
N VAL A 306 31.88 -16.42 -5.61
CA VAL A 306 30.44 -16.27 -5.86
C VAL A 306 30.17 -15.93 -7.32
N SER A 307 30.91 -14.98 -7.90
CA SER A 307 30.71 -14.59 -9.31
C SER A 307 30.96 -15.78 -10.25
N ARG A 308 32.02 -16.55 -10.01
CA ARG A 308 32.33 -17.75 -10.79
C ARG A 308 31.21 -18.79 -10.68
N ARG A 309 30.76 -19.07 -9.45
CA ARG A 309 29.70 -20.05 -9.19
C ARG A 309 28.36 -19.62 -9.80
N ALA A 310 28.02 -18.33 -9.74
CA ALA A 310 26.82 -17.81 -10.38
C ALA A 310 26.85 -18.06 -11.89
N SER A 311 27.97 -17.76 -12.55
CA SER A 311 28.14 -18.05 -14.00
C SER A 311 28.10 -19.54 -14.33
N GLU A 312 28.55 -20.42 -13.44
CA GLU A 312 28.46 -21.88 -13.61
C GLU A 312 26.99 -22.35 -13.50
N LEU A 313 26.27 -21.91 -12.47
CA LEU A 313 24.84 -22.23 -12.28
C LEU A 313 23.99 -21.69 -13.44
N GLU A 314 24.32 -20.51 -13.96
CA GLU A 314 23.64 -19.91 -15.11
C GLU A 314 23.81 -20.72 -16.40
N ARG A 315 24.86 -21.55 -16.54
CA ARG A 315 25.06 -22.41 -17.73
C ARG A 315 24.24 -23.68 -17.66
N ASP A 316 23.73 -24.04 -16.48
CA ASP A 316 22.87 -25.21 -16.31
C ASP A 316 21.49 -24.94 -16.90
N ARG A 317 21.11 -25.75 -17.90
CA ARG A 317 19.85 -25.60 -18.63
C ARG A 317 18.64 -25.85 -17.72
N GLU A 318 18.70 -26.83 -16.83
CA GLU A 318 17.59 -27.19 -15.95
C GLU A 318 17.35 -26.08 -14.91
N LEU A 319 18.42 -25.58 -14.30
CA LEU A 319 18.32 -24.48 -13.34
C LEU A 319 17.80 -23.20 -13.98
N ARG A 320 18.21 -22.90 -15.22
CA ARG A 320 17.67 -21.77 -16.00
C ARG A 320 16.17 -21.87 -16.25
N LEU A 321 15.70 -23.04 -16.69
CA LEU A 321 14.27 -23.26 -16.92
C LEU A 321 13.49 -23.11 -15.62
N GLY A 322 13.96 -23.73 -14.53
CA GLY A 322 13.32 -23.59 -13.22
C GLY A 322 13.30 -22.15 -12.69
N ALA A 323 14.37 -21.38 -12.91
CA ALA A 323 14.42 -19.96 -12.54
C ALA A 323 13.40 -19.13 -13.35
N ALA A 324 13.27 -19.39 -14.65
CA ALA A 324 12.29 -18.74 -15.51
C ALA A 324 10.85 -19.08 -15.09
N ASP A 325 10.56 -20.35 -14.81
CA ASP A 325 9.25 -20.81 -14.34
C ASP A 325 8.84 -20.15 -13.02
N LEU A 326 9.78 -20.04 -12.07
CA LEU A 326 9.56 -19.31 -10.82
C LEU A 326 9.30 -17.82 -11.06
N GLY A 327 9.97 -17.23 -12.05
CA GLY A 327 9.77 -15.85 -12.46
C GLY A 327 8.38 -15.60 -13.02
N ALA A 328 7.90 -16.52 -13.86
CA ALA A 328 6.54 -16.49 -14.42
C ALA A 328 5.49 -16.63 -13.32
N LEU A 329 5.64 -17.62 -12.42
CA LEU A 329 4.74 -17.79 -11.27
C LEU A 329 4.67 -16.53 -10.39
N ARG A 330 5.82 -15.87 -10.17
CA ARG A 330 5.86 -14.61 -9.40
C ARG A 330 5.13 -13.48 -10.13
N GLU A 331 5.30 -13.37 -11.44
CA GLU A 331 4.61 -12.40 -12.28
C GLU A 331 3.08 -12.58 -12.25
N ASP A 332 2.60 -13.81 -12.42
CA ASP A 332 1.17 -14.18 -12.38
C ASP A 332 0.52 -13.94 -11.02
N ARG A 333 1.30 -14.14 -9.95
CA ARG A 333 0.82 -14.00 -8.58
C ARG A 333 0.75 -12.55 -8.10
N ILE A 334 1.73 -11.72 -8.47
CA ILE A 334 1.92 -10.39 -7.91
C ILE A 334 1.56 -9.28 -8.90
N PHE A 335 2.16 -9.30 -10.09
CA PHE A 335 2.17 -8.13 -10.97
C PHE A 335 1.01 -8.09 -11.97
N ARG A 336 0.74 -9.18 -12.70
CA ARG A 336 -0.41 -9.23 -13.64
C ARG A 336 -1.75 -8.87 -12.99
N PRO A 337 -2.05 -9.32 -11.76
CA PRO A 337 -3.29 -8.94 -11.09
C PRO A 337 -3.41 -7.44 -10.83
N LYS A 338 -2.29 -6.79 -10.50
CA LYS A 338 -2.23 -5.33 -10.33
C LYS A 338 -2.42 -4.62 -11.65
N LEU A 339 -1.79 -5.13 -12.72
CA LEU A 339 -1.95 -4.57 -14.06
C LEU A 339 -3.42 -4.64 -14.49
N ILE A 340 -4.08 -5.78 -14.28
CA ILE A 340 -5.51 -5.94 -14.54
C ILE A 340 -6.34 -4.96 -13.72
N HIS A 341 -6.07 -4.83 -12.42
CA HIS A 341 -6.76 -3.86 -11.57
C HIS A 341 -6.61 -2.42 -12.08
N ALA A 342 -5.39 -2.02 -12.45
CA ALA A 342 -5.13 -0.69 -13.00
C ALA A 342 -5.87 -0.44 -14.32
N LEU A 343 -6.04 -1.46 -15.17
CA LEU A 343 -6.82 -1.39 -16.40
C LEU A 343 -8.33 -1.32 -16.14
N VAL A 344 -8.83 -2.04 -15.13
CA VAL A 344 -10.23 -1.91 -14.69
C VAL A 344 -10.51 -0.50 -14.18
N GLU A 345 -9.61 0.07 -13.37
CA GLU A 345 -9.72 1.48 -12.96
C GLU A 345 -9.62 2.43 -14.15
N SER A 346 -8.80 2.12 -15.16
CA SER A 346 -8.70 2.93 -16.38
C SER A 346 -9.96 2.88 -17.23
N ARG A 347 -10.58 1.70 -17.37
CA ARG A 347 -11.89 1.55 -17.99
C ARG A 347 -12.92 2.44 -17.31
N PHE A 348 -12.94 2.42 -15.97
CA PHE A 348 -13.82 3.30 -15.21
C PHE A 348 -13.59 4.76 -15.60
N ARG A 349 -12.33 5.24 -15.64
CA ARG A 349 -12.03 6.63 -16.02
C ARG A 349 -12.46 6.96 -17.46
N HIS A 350 -12.12 6.11 -18.42
CA HIS A 350 -12.45 6.32 -19.82
C HIS A 350 -13.97 6.25 -20.11
N ALA A 351 -14.76 5.54 -19.29
CA ALA A 351 -16.23 5.58 -19.42
C ALA A 351 -16.82 7.00 -19.25
N TRP A 352 -16.07 7.95 -18.68
CA TRP A 352 -16.48 9.34 -18.51
C TRP A 352 -16.01 10.28 -19.63
N GLU A 353 -15.29 9.77 -20.63
CA GLU A 353 -14.74 10.54 -21.76
C GLU A 353 -15.43 10.19 -23.08
N SER A 354 -15.65 11.18 -23.96
CA SER A 354 -16.33 10.95 -25.25
C SER A 354 -15.56 10.06 -26.23
N ALA A 355 -14.22 10.01 -26.12
CA ALA A 355 -13.34 9.15 -26.91
C ALA A 355 -12.76 7.98 -26.10
N GLY A 356 -13.30 7.73 -24.89
CA GLY A 356 -12.69 6.82 -23.93
C GLY A 356 -12.67 5.36 -24.36
N GLU A 357 -13.62 4.89 -25.16
CA GLU A 357 -13.63 3.50 -25.64
C GLU A 357 -12.42 3.19 -26.55
N GLN A 358 -12.07 4.13 -27.43
CA GLN A 358 -10.88 4.00 -28.28
C GLN A 358 -9.59 4.09 -27.45
N ALA A 359 -9.50 5.05 -26.52
CA ALA A 359 -8.35 5.20 -25.64
C ALA A 359 -8.12 3.96 -24.74
N LEU A 360 -9.21 3.36 -24.24
CA LEU A 360 -9.15 2.13 -23.47
C LEU A 360 -8.68 0.96 -24.33
N ARG A 361 -9.15 0.83 -25.58
CA ARG A 361 -8.66 -0.21 -26.50
C ARG A 361 -7.18 -0.04 -26.78
N GLU A 362 -6.72 1.17 -27.07
CA GLU A 362 -5.30 1.48 -27.27
C GLU A 362 -4.46 1.16 -26.03
N GLU A 363 -4.97 1.45 -24.82
CA GLU A 363 -4.29 1.10 -23.58
C GLU A 363 -4.27 -0.42 -23.35
N ALA A 364 -5.38 -1.12 -23.57
CA ALA A 364 -5.45 -2.58 -23.47
C ALA A 364 -4.53 -3.26 -24.49
N GLU A 365 -4.51 -2.79 -25.74
CA GLU A 365 -3.61 -3.25 -26.81
C GLU A 365 -2.15 -3.03 -26.44
N ARG A 366 -1.80 -1.86 -25.88
CA ARG A 366 -0.44 -1.56 -25.41
C ARG A 366 0.08 -2.59 -24.41
N TRP A 367 -0.80 -3.14 -23.56
CA TRP A 367 -0.42 -4.10 -22.52
C TRP A 367 -0.81 -5.55 -22.84
N SER A 368 -1.34 -5.81 -24.03
CA SER A 368 -1.76 -7.15 -24.46
C SER A 368 -0.64 -8.18 -24.37
N GLY A 369 0.61 -7.81 -24.69
CA GLY A 369 1.78 -8.69 -24.56
C GLY A 369 2.16 -9.09 -23.12
N LEU A 370 1.54 -8.47 -22.10
CA LEU A 370 1.72 -8.79 -20.68
C LEU A 370 0.51 -9.51 -20.08
N LEU A 371 -0.57 -9.67 -20.85
CA LEU A 371 -1.84 -10.23 -20.40
C LEU A 371 -2.20 -11.42 -21.27
N GLU A 372 -2.92 -12.39 -20.71
CA GLU A 372 -3.58 -13.39 -21.57
C GLU A 372 -4.67 -12.72 -22.40
N ASP A 373 -4.96 -13.27 -23.57
CA ASP A 373 -6.08 -12.84 -24.41
C ASP A 373 -7.36 -12.75 -23.57
N ARG A 374 -8.01 -11.57 -23.65
CA ARG A 374 -9.25 -11.23 -22.94
C ARG A 374 -9.22 -11.35 -21.42
N ALA A 375 -8.05 -11.33 -20.77
CA ALA A 375 -7.96 -11.36 -19.31
C ALA A 375 -8.69 -10.19 -18.63
N PRO A 376 -8.61 -8.93 -19.10
CA PRO A 376 -9.33 -7.81 -18.51
C PRO A 376 -10.86 -8.00 -18.54
N GLU A 377 -11.41 -8.45 -19.68
CA GLU A 377 -12.84 -8.65 -19.87
C GLU A 377 -13.37 -9.81 -19.03
N ARG A 378 -12.65 -10.94 -19.00
CA ARG A 378 -13.00 -12.10 -18.16
C ARG A 378 -12.99 -11.72 -16.68
N LEU A 379 -11.99 -10.96 -16.24
CA LEU A 379 -11.83 -10.59 -14.84
C LEU A 379 -12.80 -9.48 -14.41
N ALA A 380 -13.11 -8.53 -15.29
CA ALA A 380 -14.18 -7.56 -15.04
C ALA A 380 -15.56 -8.25 -14.98
N ALA A 381 -15.82 -9.20 -15.87
CA ALA A 381 -17.07 -9.99 -15.86
C ALA A 381 -17.20 -10.88 -14.62
N SER A 382 -16.09 -11.31 -14.02
CA SER A 382 -16.10 -12.10 -12.79
C SER A 382 -16.54 -11.32 -11.53
N GLY A 383 -16.64 -9.98 -11.62
CA GLY A 383 -16.89 -9.11 -10.46
C GLY A 383 -15.75 -9.05 -9.44
N LYS A 384 -14.67 -9.83 -9.64
CA LYS A 384 -13.51 -9.89 -8.73
C LYS A 384 -12.71 -8.60 -8.68
N TYR A 385 -12.77 -7.80 -9.75
CA TYR A 385 -12.19 -6.47 -9.83
C TYR A 385 -13.27 -5.51 -10.31
N ALA A 386 -13.84 -4.77 -9.37
CA ALA A 386 -14.70 -3.63 -9.61
C ALA A 386 -13.98 -2.37 -9.12
N TRP A 387 -14.40 -1.20 -9.58
CA TRP A 387 -13.92 0.05 -8.99
C TRP A 387 -14.38 0.10 -7.52
N THR A 388 -13.44 0.26 -6.59
CA THR A 388 -13.69 0.21 -5.13
C THR A 388 -13.73 1.59 -4.48
N GLY A 389 -13.89 2.64 -5.29
CA GLY A 389 -13.82 4.04 -4.85
C GLY A 389 -12.43 4.64 -5.07
N ALA A 390 -12.30 5.95 -4.84
CA ALA A 390 -11.03 6.63 -4.99
C ALA A 390 -10.06 6.31 -3.83
N MET A 391 -8.82 5.98 -4.18
CA MET A 391 -7.73 5.79 -3.23
C MET A 391 -6.88 7.05 -3.04
N SER A 392 -6.08 7.07 -1.96
CA SER A 392 -5.05 8.10 -1.79
C SER A 392 -4.06 8.08 -2.95
N PRO A 393 -3.51 9.24 -3.38
CA PRO A 393 -2.61 9.30 -4.53
C PRO A 393 -1.40 8.35 -4.47
N HIS A 394 -0.87 8.07 -3.28
CA HIS A 394 0.27 7.15 -3.13
C HIS A 394 -0.08 5.68 -3.39
N GLN A 395 -1.35 5.29 -3.27
CA GLN A 395 -1.84 3.93 -3.50
C GLN A 395 -2.24 3.70 -4.96
N ARG A 396 -2.44 4.78 -5.72
CA ARG A 396 -2.82 4.72 -7.13
C ARG A 396 -1.58 4.50 -7.97
N ILE A 397 -1.46 3.28 -8.50
CA ILE A 397 -0.33 2.87 -9.33
C ILE A 397 -0.87 2.64 -10.74
N GLY A 398 -0.35 3.40 -11.71
CA GLY A 398 -0.78 3.28 -13.10
C GLY A 398 -0.25 2.02 -13.79
N ALA A 399 -0.92 1.59 -14.87
CA ALA A 399 -0.53 0.43 -15.67
C ALA A 399 0.93 0.52 -16.16
N GLY A 400 1.39 1.70 -16.59
CA GLY A 400 2.77 1.91 -17.03
C GLY A 400 3.81 1.73 -15.93
N GLU A 401 3.51 2.13 -14.69
CA GLU A 401 4.43 1.90 -13.55
C GLU A 401 4.53 0.41 -13.22
N ILE A 402 3.40 -0.31 -13.25
CA ILE A 402 3.35 -1.76 -13.03
C ILE A 402 4.09 -2.50 -14.15
N ALA A 403 3.93 -2.08 -15.40
CA ALA A 403 4.67 -2.64 -16.53
C ALA A 403 6.19 -2.47 -16.35
N GLY A 404 6.65 -1.29 -15.92
CA GLY A 404 8.05 -1.07 -15.57
C GLY A 404 8.55 -1.97 -14.44
N TRP A 405 7.68 -2.32 -13.47
CA TRP A 405 8.02 -3.33 -12.45
C TRP A 405 8.14 -4.73 -13.02
N ILE A 406 7.27 -5.11 -13.97
CA ILE A 406 7.33 -6.41 -14.66
C ILE A 406 8.61 -6.53 -15.49
N GLU A 407 8.96 -5.50 -16.27
CA GLU A 407 10.19 -5.45 -17.06
C GLU A 407 11.42 -5.63 -16.17
N LYS A 408 11.52 -4.80 -15.12
CA LYS A 408 12.61 -4.91 -14.14
C LYS A 408 12.67 -6.28 -13.46
N HIS A 409 11.52 -6.87 -13.17
CA HIS A 409 11.45 -8.24 -12.63
C HIS A 409 11.99 -9.25 -13.63
N ARG A 410 11.55 -9.22 -14.90
CA ARG A 410 12.02 -10.14 -15.95
C ARG A 410 13.52 -10.04 -16.19
N GLU A 411 14.07 -8.82 -16.15
CA GLU A 411 15.51 -8.59 -16.33
C GLU A 411 16.35 -9.10 -15.15
N SER A 412 15.88 -8.89 -13.92
CA SER A 412 16.70 -9.11 -12.71
C SER A 412 16.42 -10.42 -11.97
N TRP A 413 15.28 -11.07 -12.22
CA TRP A 413 14.83 -12.24 -11.45
C TRP A 413 15.82 -13.40 -11.51
N ALA A 414 16.07 -13.94 -12.70
CA ALA A 414 16.93 -15.11 -12.85
C ALA A 414 18.38 -14.81 -12.43
N PRO A 415 19.04 -13.72 -12.89
CA PRO A 415 20.40 -13.41 -12.45
C PRO A 415 20.54 -13.29 -10.93
N GLY A 416 19.59 -12.63 -10.26
CA GLY A 416 19.67 -12.52 -8.81
C GLY A 416 19.32 -13.81 -8.07
N LEU A 417 18.49 -14.68 -8.64
CA LEU A 417 18.21 -16.01 -8.07
C LEU A 417 19.47 -16.91 -8.15
N PHE A 418 20.20 -16.85 -9.26
CA PHE A 418 21.51 -17.49 -9.39
C PHE A 418 22.54 -16.91 -8.43
N LEU A 419 22.55 -15.59 -8.27
CA LEU A 419 23.41 -14.92 -7.30
C LEU A 419 23.13 -15.39 -5.86
N LEU A 420 21.84 -15.52 -5.48
CA LEU A 420 21.44 -16.02 -4.17
C LEU A 420 21.93 -17.46 -3.95
N ALA A 421 21.76 -18.33 -4.93
CA ALA A 421 22.23 -19.71 -4.88
C ALA A 421 23.76 -19.80 -4.78
N ALA A 422 24.48 -18.98 -5.55
CA ALA A 422 25.93 -18.90 -5.50
C ALA A 422 26.44 -18.38 -4.15
N LEU A 423 25.83 -17.33 -3.61
CA LEU A 423 26.13 -16.82 -2.26
C LEU A 423 25.95 -17.90 -1.21
N ASN A 424 24.85 -18.63 -1.26
CA ASN A 424 24.58 -19.71 -0.34
C ASN A 424 25.61 -20.84 -0.45
N GLY A 425 25.89 -21.34 -1.66
CA GLY A 425 26.86 -22.42 -1.88
C GLY A 425 28.27 -22.04 -1.45
N THR A 426 28.75 -20.86 -1.86
CA THR A 426 30.09 -20.37 -1.49
C THR A 426 30.19 -20.07 0.01
N ALA A 427 29.16 -19.50 0.63
CA ALA A 427 29.17 -19.24 2.08
C ALA A 427 29.19 -20.55 2.86
N GLN A 428 28.44 -21.57 2.44
CA GLN A 428 28.47 -22.88 3.08
C GLN A 428 29.86 -23.53 3.02
N GLU A 429 30.58 -23.39 1.90
CA GLU A 429 31.97 -23.85 1.75
C GLU A 429 32.95 -23.08 2.63
N PHE A 430 32.77 -21.77 2.77
CA PHE A 430 33.61 -20.96 3.64
C PHE A 430 33.35 -21.29 5.12
N MET A 431 32.09 -21.52 5.49
CA MET A 431 31.71 -21.97 6.84
C MET A 431 32.27 -23.34 7.17
N SER A 432 32.19 -24.32 6.25
CA SER A 432 32.74 -25.66 6.49
C SER A 432 34.26 -25.69 6.64
N ARG A 433 34.96 -24.70 6.07
CA ARG A 433 36.41 -24.48 6.22
C ARG A 433 36.78 -23.62 7.43
N GLY A 434 35.82 -23.20 8.26
CA GLY A 434 36.06 -22.35 9.42
C GLY A 434 36.46 -20.91 9.09
N ARG A 435 36.24 -20.46 7.84
CA ARG A 435 36.57 -19.09 7.39
C ARG A 435 35.45 -18.09 7.66
N LEU A 436 34.25 -18.59 7.96
CA LEU A 436 33.06 -17.85 8.36
C LEU A 436 32.39 -18.58 9.52
N GLU A 437 32.04 -17.86 10.59
CA GLU A 437 31.33 -18.43 11.74
C GLU A 437 29.83 -18.60 11.45
N ALA A 438 29.23 -17.64 10.76
CA ALA A 438 27.81 -17.61 10.44
C ALA A 438 27.57 -16.77 9.19
N PHE A 439 26.53 -17.11 8.43
CA PHE A 439 26.14 -16.35 7.24
C PHE A 439 24.62 -16.35 7.07
N VAL A 440 24.05 -15.15 6.98
CA VAL A 440 22.60 -14.96 6.83
C VAL A 440 22.32 -14.14 5.58
N LEU A 441 21.45 -14.66 4.73
CA LEU A 441 20.98 -14.01 3.52
C LEU A 441 19.57 -13.45 3.77
N PRO A 442 19.38 -12.12 3.89
CA PRO A 442 18.07 -11.52 3.99
C PRO A 442 17.39 -11.44 2.62
N TRP A 443 16.09 -11.73 2.57
CA TRP A 443 15.28 -11.56 1.37
C TRP A 443 13.87 -11.11 1.74
N ILE A 444 13.38 -10.03 1.12
CA ILE A 444 11.96 -9.64 1.21
C ILE A 444 11.27 -10.02 -0.10
N ASP A 445 10.22 -10.85 -0.01
CA ASP A 445 9.38 -11.18 -1.16
C ASP A 445 7.93 -11.45 -0.74
N LYS A 446 7.00 -11.51 -1.70
CA LYS A 446 5.61 -11.89 -1.46
C LYS A 446 5.40 -13.39 -1.70
N PHE A 447 5.89 -14.21 -0.78
CA PHE A 447 5.78 -15.66 -0.90
C PHE A 447 4.38 -16.19 -0.55
N PHE A 448 3.61 -15.48 0.29
CA PHE A 448 2.25 -15.84 0.66
C PHE A 448 1.29 -14.65 0.50
N ILE A 449 0.16 -14.92 -0.15
CA ILE A 449 -0.94 -14.01 -0.46
C ILE A 449 -2.21 -14.65 0.10
N SER A 450 -2.61 -14.21 1.29
CA SER A 450 -3.75 -14.75 2.06
C SER A 450 -5.06 -14.86 1.26
N THR A 451 -5.28 -13.99 0.28
CA THR A 451 -6.47 -13.97 -0.58
C THR A 451 -6.43 -14.96 -1.74
N ARG A 452 -5.27 -15.54 -2.06
CA ARG A 452 -5.09 -16.50 -3.16
C ARG A 452 -4.93 -17.94 -2.72
N ARG A 453 -4.66 -18.19 -1.43
CA ARG A 453 -4.60 -19.48 -0.70
C ARG A 453 -3.99 -20.66 -1.49
N GLU A 454 -4.69 -21.16 -2.51
CA GLU A 454 -4.30 -22.27 -3.38
C GLU A 454 -3.19 -21.92 -4.37
N GLY A 455 -3.18 -20.70 -4.94
CA GLY A 455 -2.14 -20.29 -5.90
C GLY A 455 -0.73 -20.15 -5.31
N ASP A 456 -0.60 -20.08 -3.99
CA ASP A 456 0.69 -19.97 -3.30
C ASP A 456 1.32 -21.33 -2.99
N LEU A 457 0.51 -22.39 -3.03
CA LEU A 457 0.96 -23.77 -2.77
C LEU A 457 1.88 -24.30 -3.87
N GLU A 458 1.92 -23.65 -5.04
CA GLU A 458 2.78 -24.03 -6.16
C GLU A 458 4.15 -23.35 -6.11
N TYR A 459 4.20 -22.06 -5.75
CA TYR A 459 5.43 -21.27 -5.82
C TYR A 459 6.47 -21.67 -4.75
N LEU A 460 6.07 -21.70 -3.47
CA LEU A 460 6.98 -21.92 -2.36
C LEU A 460 7.70 -23.30 -2.46
N PRO A 461 6.99 -24.42 -2.72
CA PRO A 461 7.65 -25.72 -2.92
C PRO A 461 8.62 -25.76 -4.09
N ARG A 462 8.27 -25.11 -5.21
CA ARG A 462 9.13 -25.08 -6.39
C ARG A 462 10.42 -24.31 -6.13
N LEU A 463 10.33 -23.20 -5.40
CA LEU A 463 11.50 -22.42 -5.03
C LEU A 463 12.43 -23.18 -4.08
N ILE A 464 11.88 -23.89 -3.09
CA ILE A 464 12.66 -24.76 -2.20
C ILE A 464 13.37 -25.86 -3.00
N ARG A 465 12.64 -26.57 -3.88
CA ARG A 465 13.23 -27.60 -4.74
C ARG A 465 14.30 -27.05 -5.69
N TRP A 466 14.10 -25.84 -6.21
CA TRP A 466 15.09 -25.18 -7.05
C TRP A 466 16.37 -24.90 -6.25
N LEU A 467 16.27 -24.36 -5.03
CA LEU A 467 17.41 -24.12 -4.15
C LEU A 467 18.16 -25.42 -3.82
N GLU A 468 17.45 -26.52 -3.57
CA GLU A 468 18.04 -27.85 -3.31
C GLU A 468 18.87 -28.38 -4.49
N LYS A 469 18.53 -28.03 -5.73
CA LYS A 469 19.29 -28.44 -6.93
C LYS A 469 20.59 -27.65 -7.13
N THR A 470 20.73 -26.49 -6.50
CA THR A 470 21.89 -25.59 -6.71
C THR A 470 23.11 -25.91 -5.84
N GLY A 471 23.01 -26.93 -4.98
CA GLY A 471 24.06 -27.36 -4.06
C GLY A 471 23.55 -27.48 -2.62
N PRO A 472 24.35 -27.10 -1.60
CA PRO A 472 23.91 -27.19 -0.21
C PRO A 472 22.67 -26.33 0.03
N ALA A 473 21.54 -26.91 0.39
CA ALA A 473 20.32 -26.14 0.62
C ALA A 473 20.44 -25.27 1.89
N PRO A 474 20.07 -23.97 1.86
CA PRO A 474 20.05 -23.14 3.05
C PRO A 474 19.01 -23.66 4.05
N LEU A 475 19.15 -23.27 5.31
CA LEU A 475 18.04 -23.35 6.24
C LEU A 475 17.18 -22.08 6.10
N VAL A 476 15.89 -22.25 5.83
CA VAL A 476 14.99 -21.12 5.57
C VAL A 476 14.25 -20.75 6.84
N LEU A 477 14.43 -19.51 7.29
CA LEU A 477 13.64 -18.88 8.34
C LEU A 477 12.67 -17.91 7.67
N LEU A 478 11.42 -18.34 7.52
CA LEU A 478 10.37 -17.59 6.87
C LEU A 478 9.59 -16.81 7.93
N TRP A 479 9.59 -15.50 7.82
CA TRP A 479 8.95 -14.57 8.73
C TRP A 479 7.63 -14.08 8.15
N GLU A 480 6.54 -14.34 8.85
CA GLU A 480 5.20 -13.86 8.53
C GLU A 480 4.54 -13.33 9.79
N ASP A 481 3.85 -12.20 9.68
CA ASP A 481 3.04 -11.70 10.77
C ASP A 481 1.57 -11.67 10.35
N THR A 482 0.66 -11.73 11.32
CA THR A 482 -0.76 -11.88 11.05
C THR A 482 -1.60 -11.19 12.11
N SER A 483 -2.63 -10.46 11.66
CA SER A 483 -3.67 -9.89 12.50
C SER A 483 -4.70 -10.91 12.98
N HIS A 484 -4.58 -12.19 12.59
CA HIS A 484 -5.50 -13.26 13.00
C HIS A 484 -4.89 -14.19 14.07
N ALA A 485 -5.49 -14.16 15.26
CA ALA A 485 -5.07 -14.94 16.42
C ALA A 485 -5.19 -16.46 16.26
N ARG A 486 -6.12 -16.92 15.42
CA ARG A 486 -6.51 -18.34 15.29
C ARG A 486 -6.60 -18.74 13.82
N ALA A 487 -5.98 -19.86 13.47
CA ALA A 487 -5.99 -20.45 12.13
C ALA A 487 -5.64 -19.46 10.99
N PRO A 488 -4.48 -18.75 11.05
CA PRO A 488 -4.08 -17.89 9.96
C PRO A 488 -4.00 -18.69 8.66
N SER A 489 -4.35 -18.06 7.53
CA SER A 489 -4.40 -18.76 6.22
C SER A 489 -3.08 -19.45 5.86
N LEU A 490 -1.95 -18.94 6.37
CA LEU A 490 -0.64 -19.57 6.21
C LEU A 490 -0.53 -20.89 6.99
N GLN A 491 -1.12 -21.02 8.19
CA GLN A 491 -1.12 -22.29 8.93
C GLN A 491 -1.80 -23.40 8.12
N LEU A 492 -2.94 -23.11 7.50
CA LEU A 492 -3.64 -24.04 6.61
C LEU A 492 -2.80 -24.42 5.39
N ALA A 493 -2.07 -23.46 4.81
CA ALA A 493 -1.15 -23.73 3.72
C ALA A 493 0.01 -24.65 4.16
N LEU A 494 0.58 -24.43 5.35
CA LEU A 494 1.63 -25.27 5.91
C LEU A 494 1.14 -26.70 6.21
N GLU A 495 -0.13 -26.87 6.57
CA GLU A 495 -0.72 -28.21 6.72
C GLU A 495 -0.84 -28.94 5.39
N LYS A 496 -1.30 -28.27 4.35
CA LYS A 496 -1.33 -28.84 2.99
C LYS A 496 0.06 -29.21 2.49
N LEU A 497 1.07 -28.36 2.74
CA LEU A 497 2.46 -28.64 2.37
C LEU A 497 3.02 -29.85 3.12
N ARG A 498 2.76 -29.97 4.43
CA ARG A 498 3.15 -31.15 5.21
C ARG A 498 2.46 -32.42 4.72
N ALA A 499 1.16 -32.35 4.43
CA ALA A 499 0.41 -33.48 3.88
C ALA A 499 0.95 -33.93 2.52
N ALA A 500 1.49 -33.00 1.72
CA ALA A 500 2.18 -33.28 0.47
C ALA A 500 3.66 -33.72 0.63
N GLY A 501 4.13 -33.94 1.87
CA GLY A 501 5.47 -34.45 2.16
C GLY A 501 6.58 -33.40 2.24
N HIS A 502 6.25 -32.10 2.26
CA HIS A 502 7.26 -31.06 2.38
C HIS A 502 7.75 -30.88 3.83
N ALA A 503 9.07 -30.72 3.98
CA ALA A 503 9.78 -30.55 5.23
C ALA A 503 9.64 -29.14 5.82
N VAL A 504 8.42 -28.77 6.23
CA VAL A 504 8.07 -27.44 6.78
C VAL A 504 7.56 -27.53 8.22
N ARG A 505 7.97 -26.59 9.07
CA ARG A 505 7.57 -26.50 10.48
C ARG A 505 7.13 -25.08 10.82
N GLY A 506 5.92 -24.93 11.36
CA GLY A 506 5.48 -23.67 11.98
C GLY A 506 5.89 -23.61 13.44
N ILE A 507 6.27 -22.42 13.91
CA ILE A 507 6.60 -22.09 15.30
C ILE A 507 5.78 -20.86 15.71
N GLY A 508 5.43 -20.74 16.98
CA GLY A 508 4.57 -19.64 17.42
C GLY A 508 3.10 -19.93 17.11
N VAL A 509 2.42 -18.91 16.58
CA VAL A 509 1.03 -19.00 16.09
C VAL A 509 0.85 -19.95 14.90
N PHE A 510 1.93 -20.32 14.22
CA PHE A 510 1.90 -21.27 13.09
C PHE A 510 2.08 -22.73 13.52
N ASP A 511 2.40 -22.98 14.80
CA ASP A 511 2.42 -24.32 15.35
C ASP A 511 0.98 -24.82 15.60
N ARG A 512 0.72 -26.12 15.41
CA ARG A 512 -0.62 -26.71 15.57
C ARG A 512 -1.17 -26.54 16.97
N ALA A 513 -0.33 -26.70 17.98
CA ALA A 513 -0.70 -26.52 19.38
C ALA A 513 -0.44 -25.09 19.89
N GLY A 514 0.12 -24.22 19.03
CA GLY A 514 0.83 -23.03 19.49
C GLY A 514 2.14 -23.39 20.20
N SER A 515 3.15 -22.55 20.06
CA SER A 515 4.39 -22.65 20.84
C SER A 515 4.87 -21.26 21.25
N HIS A 516 5.55 -21.16 22.39
CA HIS A 516 6.22 -19.91 22.76
C HIS A 516 7.43 -19.68 21.86
N ARG A 517 7.65 -18.45 21.40
CA ARG A 517 8.80 -18.19 20.51
C ARG A 517 10.17 -18.25 21.17
N THR A 518 10.23 -18.22 22.50
CA THR A 518 11.46 -18.53 23.25
C THR A 518 11.98 -19.94 22.94
N VAL A 519 11.10 -20.85 22.50
CA VAL A 519 11.49 -22.20 22.08
C VAL A 519 11.93 -22.28 20.62
N ALA A 520 11.89 -21.18 19.85
CA ALA A 520 12.20 -21.20 18.42
C ALA A 520 13.61 -21.74 18.14
N LEU A 521 14.63 -21.20 18.83
CA LEU A 521 16.00 -21.68 18.65
C LEU A 521 16.15 -23.16 19.06
N PRO A 522 15.74 -23.60 20.28
CA PRO A 522 15.76 -25.02 20.65
C PRO A 522 15.07 -25.95 19.64
N VAL A 523 13.87 -25.62 19.18
CA VAL A 523 13.11 -26.41 18.19
C VAL A 523 13.87 -26.51 16.87
N ILE A 524 14.39 -25.39 16.38
CA ILE A 524 15.18 -25.36 15.14
C ILE A 524 16.41 -26.26 15.29
N LEU A 525 17.14 -26.16 16.40
CA LEU A 525 18.34 -26.98 16.64
C LEU A 525 18.02 -28.48 16.75
N ALA A 526 16.84 -28.85 17.25
CA ALA A 526 16.42 -30.25 17.32
C ALA A 526 15.96 -30.81 15.96
N GLU A 527 15.39 -29.97 15.09
CA GLU A 527 14.68 -30.43 13.89
C GLU A 527 15.38 -30.07 12.55
N HIS A 528 16.43 -29.24 12.54
CA HIS A 528 17.02 -28.68 11.30
C HIS A 528 17.57 -29.69 10.30
N GLU A 529 17.86 -30.93 10.72
CA GLU A 529 18.30 -31.99 9.81
C GLU A 529 17.15 -32.52 8.95
N ARG A 530 15.93 -32.56 9.51
CA ARG A 530 14.72 -33.09 8.88
C ARG A 530 13.79 -31.99 8.36
N THR A 531 13.97 -30.76 8.82
CA THR A 531 13.17 -29.60 8.43
C THR A 531 14.00 -28.60 7.64
N ARG A 532 13.46 -28.13 6.52
CA ARG A 532 14.12 -27.15 5.65
C ARG A 532 13.60 -25.73 5.86
N VAL A 533 12.30 -25.60 6.10
CA VAL A 533 11.64 -24.30 6.28
C VAL A 533 10.99 -24.22 7.65
N PHE A 534 11.42 -23.24 8.43
CA PHE A 534 10.78 -22.86 9.67
C PHE A 534 10.00 -21.57 9.44
N VAL A 535 8.70 -21.62 9.70
CA VAL A 535 7.80 -20.48 9.59
C VAL A 535 7.57 -19.89 10.97
N LEU A 536 7.97 -18.62 11.10
CA LEU A 536 8.07 -17.86 12.33
C LEU A 536 7.19 -16.62 12.22
N ARG A 537 6.66 -16.18 13.36
CA ARG A 537 6.18 -14.80 13.50
C ARG A 537 7.32 -13.88 14.00
N PRO A 538 7.41 -12.60 13.58
CA PRO A 538 8.45 -11.67 14.05
C PRO A 538 8.41 -11.41 15.55
N PHE A 539 9.55 -11.54 16.23
CA PHE A 539 9.81 -11.57 17.69
C PHE A 539 8.73 -10.93 18.62
N ASP A 540 8.44 -11.60 19.75
CA ASP A 540 7.38 -11.31 20.75
C ASP A 540 5.96 -11.88 20.46
N ASP A 541 5.31 -12.45 21.49
CA ASP A 541 4.15 -13.35 21.42
C ASP A 541 2.79 -12.69 21.70
N ASN A 542 2.77 -11.40 22.03
CA ASN A 542 1.51 -10.70 22.25
C ASN A 542 0.71 -10.64 20.93
N HIS A 543 -0.56 -11.04 21.00
CA HIS A 543 -1.48 -10.90 19.88
C HIS A 543 -2.66 -10.04 20.31
N HIS A 544 -2.51 -8.75 20.05
CA HIS A 544 -3.44 -7.68 20.38
C HIS A 544 -3.56 -6.78 19.16
N PRO A 545 -4.29 -7.21 18.11
CA PRO A 545 -4.46 -6.40 16.92
C PRO A 545 -5.22 -5.12 17.26
N VAL A 546 -4.56 -3.98 17.06
CA VAL A 546 -5.12 -2.63 17.26
C VAL A 546 -4.71 -1.76 16.07
N SER A 547 -5.64 -0.96 15.55
CA SER A 547 -5.35 -0.01 14.47
C SER A 547 -4.36 1.05 14.92
N LEU A 548 -3.54 1.55 14.00
CA LEU A 548 -2.54 2.57 14.33
C LEU A 548 -3.21 3.85 14.85
N GLU A 549 -4.35 4.25 14.28
CA GLU A 549 -5.12 5.40 14.74
C GLU A 549 -5.51 5.27 16.22
N ARG A 550 -5.97 4.09 16.65
CA ARG A 550 -6.31 3.84 18.06
C ARG A 550 -5.08 3.88 18.97
N ILE A 551 -3.96 3.30 18.53
CA ILE A 551 -2.69 3.34 19.27
C ILE A 551 -2.24 4.80 19.46
N LEU A 552 -2.34 5.62 18.42
CA LEU A 552 -1.92 7.01 18.44
C LEU A 552 -2.85 7.92 19.27
N ASP A 553 -4.13 7.58 19.39
CA ASP A 553 -5.14 8.45 20.01
C ASP A 553 -5.54 8.08 21.43
N THR A 554 -5.68 6.78 21.73
CA THR A 554 -6.39 6.30 22.93
C THR A 554 -5.65 5.21 23.67
N ASP A 555 -5.16 4.20 22.95
CA ASP A 555 -4.66 2.95 23.53
C ASP A 555 -3.13 2.92 23.70
N GLY A 556 -2.43 4.00 23.30
CA GLY A 556 -0.97 4.06 23.20
C GLY A 556 -0.21 3.51 24.39
N PRO A 557 -0.41 4.03 25.63
CA PRO A 557 0.34 3.54 26.79
C PRO A 557 0.11 2.07 27.13
N ALA A 558 -1.07 1.51 26.84
CA ALA A 558 -1.35 0.09 27.06
C ALA A 558 -0.71 -0.76 25.96
N PHE A 559 -0.92 -0.37 24.70
CA PHE A 559 -0.34 -1.07 23.55
C PHE A 559 1.19 -1.09 23.58
N LEU A 560 1.84 0.01 23.98
CA LEU A 560 3.30 0.08 24.07
C LEU A 560 3.89 -0.84 25.16
N ARG A 561 3.09 -1.23 26.17
CA ARG A 561 3.50 -2.25 27.15
C ARG A 561 3.33 -3.66 26.60
N ASP A 562 2.21 -3.89 25.92
CA ASP A 562 1.82 -5.18 25.36
C ASP A 562 2.02 -5.19 23.83
N TYR A 563 3.21 -4.79 23.40
CA TYR A 563 3.54 -4.55 21.99
C TYR A 563 3.22 -5.75 21.10
N ASP A 564 2.55 -5.50 19.99
CA ASP A 564 2.25 -6.49 18.96
C ASP A 564 2.65 -5.97 17.57
N SER A 565 3.49 -6.69 16.85
CA SER A 565 3.92 -6.36 15.48
C SER A 565 2.77 -6.20 14.46
N SER A 566 1.57 -6.67 14.77
CA SER A 566 0.39 -6.56 13.90
C SER A 566 -0.14 -5.13 13.68
N TRP A 567 0.34 -4.12 14.44
CA TRP A 567 -0.05 -2.71 14.25
C TRP A 567 0.22 -2.16 12.84
N LYS A 568 1.11 -2.82 12.08
CA LYS A 568 1.46 -2.46 10.69
C LYS A 568 0.40 -2.89 9.67
N ASP A 569 -0.65 -3.59 10.10
CA ASP A 569 -1.57 -4.27 9.18
C ASP A 569 -2.31 -3.26 8.32
N ASN A 570 -2.40 -3.56 7.02
CA ASN A 570 -3.04 -2.67 6.05
C ASN A 570 -2.52 -1.22 6.06
N LEU A 571 -1.25 -0.98 6.42
CA LEU A 571 -0.64 0.36 6.39
C LEU A 571 0.34 0.54 5.24
N SER A 572 -0.18 0.75 4.04
CA SER A 572 0.62 0.95 2.80
C SER A 572 1.69 2.05 2.91
N PHE A 573 1.39 3.12 3.66
CA PHE A 573 2.26 4.29 3.78
C PHE A 573 3.61 3.96 4.43
N LEU A 574 3.68 2.91 5.26
CA LEU A 574 4.91 2.41 5.89
C LEU A 574 5.94 1.90 4.87
N TYR A 575 5.51 1.62 3.64
CA TYR A 575 6.37 1.12 2.58
C TYR A 575 6.56 2.14 1.46
N ALA A 576 5.92 3.31 1.53
CA ALA A 576 6.05 4.34 0.52
C ALA A 576 7.54 4.70 0.30
N GLY A 577 7.98 4.70 -0.96
CA GLY A 577 9.37 4.98 -1.33
C GLY A 577 10.38 3.85 -1.10
N THR A 578 9.94 2.64 -0.76
CA THR A 578 10.79 1.43 -0.62
C THR A 578 10.56 0.43 -1.77
N GLN A 579 11.47 -0.52 -1.96
CA GLN A 579 11.29 -1.63 -2.91
C GLN A 579 10.24 -2.67 -2.51
N VAL A 580 9.73 -2.59 -1.28
CA VAL A 580 8.64 -3.46 -0.79
C VAL A 580 7.28 -2.98 -1.32
N PHE A 581 7.13 -1.69 -1.60
CA PHE A 581 5.86 -1.09 -2.01
C PHE A 581 5.19 -1.80 -3.21
N PRO A 582 5.92 -2.14 -4.29
CA PRO A 582 5.37 -2.90 -5.43
C PRO A 582 4.82 -4.28 -5.07
N LEU A 583 5.34 -4.89 -3.99
CA LEU A 583 5.04 -6.27 -3.57
C LEU A 583 3.82 -6.37 -2.66
N LEU A 584 3.34 -5.24 -2.13
CA LEU A 584 2.10 -5.21 -1.36
C LEU A 584 0.94 -5.73 -2.22
N SER A 585 -0.14 -6.21 -1.60
CA SER A 585 -1.33 -6.63 -2.37
C SER A 585 -1.98 -5.43 -3.09
N ILE A 586 -3.05 -5.64 -3.87
CA ILE A 586 -3.89 -4.51 -4.30
C ILE A 586 -4.47 -3.88 -3.02
N GLN A 587 -4.29 -2.57 -2.88
CA GLN A 587 -4.68 -1.86 -1.66
C GLN A 587 -6.18 -1.56 -1.71
N GLY A 588 -6.85 -1.63 -0.55
CA GLY A 588 -8.23 -1.22 -0.36
C GLY A 588 -8.33 0.04 0.50
N GLU A 589 -9.53 0.33 1.01
CA GLU A 589 -9.72 1.39 2.00
C GLU A 589 -8.88 1.11 3.26
N MET A 590 -8.01 2.06 3.61
CA MET A 590 -6.99 1.94 4.66
C MET A 590 -7.04 3.14 5.60
N GLU A 591 -6.38 3.01 6.76
CA GLU A 591 -6.19 4.15 7.66
C GLU A 591 -5.47 5.30 6.94
N ASP A 592 -6.01 6.51 7.12
CA ASP A 592 -5.77 7.64 6.22
C ASP A 592 -4.63 8.55 6.70
N PHE A 593 -3.41 7.98 6.75
CA PHE A 593 -2.18 8.67 7.16
C PHE A 593 -1.41 9.31 6.00
N ALA A 594 -0.65 10.37 6.30
CA ALA A 594 0.18 11.01 5.30
C ALA A 594 1.33 10.08 4.88
N PRO A 595 1.51 9.80 3.57
CA PRO A 595 2.59 8.94 3.07
C PRO A 595 3.95 9.65 3.00
N TRP A 596 4.04 10.86 3.54
CA TRP A 596 5.20 11.72 3.50
C TRP A 596 5.45 12.41 4.83
N LEU A 597 6.70 12.80 5.03
CA LEU A 597 7.20 13.57 6.17
C LEU A 597 7.93 14.81 5.66
N ALA A 598 7.94 15.88 6.44
CA ALA A 598 8.69 17.10 6.12
C ALA A 598 9.64 17.48 7.25
N PHE A 599 10.89 17.73 6.88
CA PHE A 599 11.96 18.28 7.72
C PHE A 599 13.06 18.86 6.81
N ASP A 600 13.96 19.69 7.33
CA ASP A 600 15.12 20.23 6.59
C ASP A 600 14.80 20.79 5.18
N ARG A 601 13.62 21.42 5.04
CA ARG A 601 13.14 21.99 3.77
C ARG A 601 12.93 20.98 2.64
N ILE A 602 12.76 19.70 2.95
CA ILE A 602 12.43 18.62 2.01
C ILE A 602 11.20 17.84 2.46
N ARG A 603 10.55 17.17 1.51
CA ARG A 603 9.59 16.09 1.80
C ARG A 603 10.18 14.75 1.43
N VAL A 604 10.00 13.77 2.29
CA VAL A 604 10.46 12.40 2.07
C VAL A 604 9.30 11.44 2.22
N PRO A 605 9.30 10.29 1.53
CA PRO A 605 8.27 9.29 1.73
C PRO A 605 8.46 8.61 3.10
N PHE A 606 7.34 8.32 3.77
CA PHE A 606 7.34 7.82 5.13
C PHE A 606 8.10 6.50 5.26
N GLY A 607 7.87 5.56 4.34
CA GLY A 607 8.51 4.24 4.40
C GLY A 607 10.02 4.28 4.24
N ALA A 608 10.54 5.11 3.32
CA ALA A 608 11.98 5.28 3.17
C ALA A 608 12.63 5.90 4.42
N TYR A 609 11.96 6.87 5.05
CA TYR A 609 12.38 7.43 6.33
C TYR A 609 12.37 6.38 7.44
N LEU A 610 11.27 5.63 7.58
CA LEU A 610 11.11 4.59 8.61
C LEU A 610 12.19 3.52 8.47
N ARG A 611 12.40 3.00 7.26
CA ARG A 611 13.48 2.06 6.97
C ARG A 611 14.84 2.62 7.37
N GLY A 612 15.13 3.88 7.01
CA GLY A 612 16.39 4.54 7.37
C GLY A 612 16.59 4.68 8.88
N ARG A 613 15.53 5.01 9.63
CA ARG A 613 15.52 5.07 11.10
C ARG A 613 15.79 3.70 11.72
N LEU A 614 15.04 2.68 11.29
CA LEU A 614 15.18 1.30 11.79
C LEU A 614 16.58 0.75 11.54
N ARG A 615 17.09 0.87 10.30
CA ARG A 615 18.45 0.40 9.96
C ARG A 615 19.52 1.01 10.86
N ARG A 616 19.43 2.29 11.20
CA ARG A 616 20.40 2.95 12.08
C ARG A 616 20.26 2.57 13.55
N ALA A 617 19.03 2.29 14.00
CA ALA A 617 18.80 1.79 15.35
C ALA A 617 19.36 0.35 15.54
N ILE A 618 19.36 -0.45 14.47
CA ILE A 618 19.75 -1.88 14.50
C ILE A 618 21.23 -2.08 14.16
N SER A 619 21.74 -1.36 13.17
CA SER A 619 23.13 -1.50 12.67
C SER A 619 24.04 -0.45 13.28
N ALA A 620 25.15 -0.88 13.89
CA ALA A 620 26.14 -0.01 14.52
C ALA A 620 27.09 0.72 13.53
N GLY A 621 26.81 0.73 12.23
CA GLY A 621 27.67 1.42 11.27
C GLY A 621 26.96 1.83 9.99
N GLU A 622 27.39 2.96 9.44
CA GLU A 622 26.94 3.48 8.15
C GLU A 622 27.30 2.51 7.01
N ARG A 623 26.49 2.45 5.94
CA ARG A 623 26.87 1.71 4.73
C ARG A 623 28.20 2.26 4.22
N ASP A 624 29.14 1.38 3.89
CA ASP A 624 30.25 1.78 3.05
C ASP A 624 29.70 2.11 1.66
N ALA A 625 29.68 3.40 1.34
CA ALA A 625 29.29 3.87 0.03
C ALA A 625 30.36 3.39 -0.98
N GLY A 626 30.07 2.31 -1.71
CA GLY A 626 30.98 1.82 -2.75
C GLY A 626 30.93 0.32 -3.07
N ASP A 627 30.34 -0.52 -2.21
CA ASP A 627 30.22 -1.95 -2.53
C ASP A 627 29.10 -2.22 -3.55
N SER A 628 29.46 -2.21 -4.83
CA SER A 628 28.55 -2.51 -5.94
C SER A 628 27.94 -3.91 -5.86
N PHE A 629 28.61 -4.88 -5.23
CA PHE A 629 28.09 -6.23 -5.08
C PHE A 629 26.94 -6.25 -4.07
N ALA A 630 27.17 -5.66 -2.90
CA ALA A 630 26.16 -5.57 -1.87
C ALA A 630 24.96 -4.71 -2.29
N GLU A 631 25.19 -3.64 -3.06
CA GLU A 631 24.10 -2.85 -3.63
C GLU A 631 23.24 -3.69 -4.59
N ARG A 632 23.85 -4.45 -5.50
CA ARG A 632 23.11 -5.35 -6.42
C ARG A 632 22.26 -6.36 -5.66
N LEU A 633 22.82 -6.98 -4.63
CA LEU A 633 22.07 -7.93 -3.78
C LEU A 633 20.91 -7.22 -3.07
N ALA A 634 21.17 -6.06 -2.45
CA ALA A 634 20.15 -5.32 -1.72
C ALA A 634 19.00 -4.87 -2.64
N VAL A 635 19.30 -4.47 -3.89
CA VAL A 635 18.30 -4.13 -4.90
C VAL A 635 17.46 -5.35 -5.25
N TRP A 636 18.08 -6.50 -5.53
CA TRP A 636 17.35 -7.70 -5.95
C TRP A 636 16.50 -8.29 -4.81
N ALA A 637 17.06 -8.32 -3.59
CA ALA A 637 16.41 -8.85 -2.40
C ALA A 637 15.38 -7.89 -1.75
N ASN A 638 15.06 -6.78 -2.41
CA ASN A 638 14.10 -5.74 -1.99
C ASN A 638 14.41 -5.10 -0.62
N LEU A 639 15.70 -4.90 -0.33
CA LEU A 639 16.19 -4.39 0.95
C LEU A 639 16.36 -2.86 0.97
N LEU A 640 16.05 -2.14 -0.13
CA LEU A 640 16.21 -0.67 -0.25
C LEU A 640 14.94 0.16 -0.01
#